data_AF-A0A2T2QVY5-F1
#
_entry.id   AF-A0A2T2QVY5-F1
#
_cell.length_a   1.000
_cell.length_b   1.000
_cell.length_c   1.000
_cell.angle_alpha   90.00
_cell.angle_beta   90.00
_cell.angle_gamma   90.00
#
_symmetry.space_group_name_H-M   'P 1'
#
loop_
_entity.id
_entity.type
_entity.pdbx_description
1 polymer ?
#
loop_
_entity_poly.entity_id
_entity_poly.type
_entity_poly.pdbx_seq_one_letter_code
_entity_poly.pdbx_strand_id
1 'polypeptide(L)'
;MGNIIHPLGGAQEKVETQFQGKTLSIETGQMAFLADGAVTVTYGDTVVLGTAVVGHTPREGADFFPLLIDYEEKMYASGKISGSRFIKREGRASDQATLAARLIDRPIRPLFPKGYRNEVQGVATVLSTDMQHSTEILGMAAISSALSLTGAPFKGPIAGVTIGMVDNELVVFPDTQQMEQSDLNLTVAGTREAIMMVEGGANEVDEDTMLKALNLAHESIQPIIDLQEQLMEKIKPEPVEYELAEEDPELEQAMEEFLRDKLGSAIRHEDHWERHRAFNNLKEAVFEHFASEHPDKFERAHIEESFEKAIKAEIRRSILQEHTRPDNRKPEEIRPLSSRVGLLPRVHGSGLFTRGATQVLNITTLASPGYAQVIDTMEEDERKHFMHHYNFPGYSTGEVKPMRSPGRREIGHGALAERALEPMIPPQEEFPYVIRSVSEVVTSNGSTSMASVCGGTMSLMDAGVPIKRPVSGIAMGLMMGEDGEYEILSDIIGGEDFSGDMDFKVAGTSNGITAVQMDIKIEGITSEIMEKALAQAQTGRAHILNHMLETIAEPRSDLSSRAPRIVQHRIDPDKIRDVIGKGGETINKLIEETGAQIDIEDDGLVYIAAEQGNAEGAQQALERVKALTTEPEVGEIYEGKVVRLMEYGAFVEIMPGKDGLLHISELNEGHVDDINDELSEGDTVKVKLISIDDMGRLKLSRKAVEDK
;
A
#
# COMPACT_ATOMS: atom_id res chain seq x y z
N MET A 1 -2.39 -40.69 17.34
CA MET A 1 -2.62 -40.09 16.01
C MET A 1 -2.11 -41.09 14.99
N GLY A 2 -2.87 -41.38 13.93
CA GLY A 2 -2.41 -42.32 12.89
C GLY A 2 -1.28 -41.68 12.11
N ASN A 3 -0.22 -42.44 11.81
CA ASN A 3 0.80 -41.98 10.88
C ASN A 3 0.16 -41.85 9.49
N ILE A 4 0.30 -40.68 8.88
CA ILE A 4 -0.07 -40.52 7.47
C ILE A 4 0.87 -41.42 6.67
N ILE A 5 0.33 -42.21 5.74
CA ILE A 5 1.16 -43.03 4.85
C ILE A 5 1.25 -42.29 3.53
N HIS A 6 2.47 -41.97 3.06
CA HIS A 6 2.65 -41.44 1.72
C HIS A 6 2.30 -42.52 0.70
N PRO A 7 1.19 -42.40 -0.07
CA PRO A 7 0.68 -43.49 -0.89
C PRO A 7 1.61 -43.87 -2.04
N LEU A 8 2.51 -42.96 -2.43
CA LEU A 8 3.52 -43.16 -3.47
C LEU A 8 4.93 -43.48 -2.92
N GLY A 9 5.07 -43.70 -1.61
CA GLY A 9 6.35 -44.09 -1.00
C GLY A 9 7.38 -42.96 -0.77
N GLY A 10 6.96 -41.70 -0.78
CA GLY A 10 7.82 -40.55 -0.48
C GLY A 10 8.26 -40.51 1.00
N ALA A 11 9.45 -39.97 1.24
CA ALA A 11 10.00 -39.81 2.58
C ALA A 11 9.20 -38.78 3.39
N GLN A 12 8.94 -39.11 4.65
CA GLN A 12 8.35 -38.18 5.61
C GLN A 12 9.46 -37.66 6.51
N GLU A 13 9.77 -36.39 6.35
CA GLU A 13 10.83 -35.73 7.08
C GLU A 13 10.33 -34.44 7.70
N LYS A 14 10.80 -34.19 8.92
CA LYS A 14 10.59 -32.95 9.65
C LYS A 14 11.92 -32.43 10.15
N VAL A 15 12.09 -31.12 10.08
CA VAL A 15 13.20 -30.37 10.66
C VAL A 15 12.61 -29.21 11.47
N GLU A 16 13.25 -28.82 12.56
CA GLU A 16 12.79 -27.72 13.41
C GLU A 16 13.94 -26.95 14.06
N THR A 17 13.71 -25.67 14.34
CA THR A 17 14.63 -24.79 15.07
C THR A 17 13.85 -23.84 15.98
N GLN A 18 14.55 -23.16 16.89
CA GLN A 18 13.99 -22.03 17.64
C GLN A 18 14.25 -20.74 16.87
N PHE A 19 13.20 -19.98 16.58
CA PHE A 19 13.27 -18.70 15.90
C PHE A 19 12.41 -17.71 16.67
N GLN A 20 12.98 -16.57 17.10
CA GLN A 20 12.30 -15.52 17.84
C GLN A 20 11.36 -16.01 18.96
N GLY A 21 11.82 -16.99 19.74
CA GLY A 21 11.10 -17.50 20.91
C GLY A 21 10.01 -18.54 20.64
N LYS A 22 9.71 -18.89 19.37
CA LYS A 22 8.82 -19.99 19.01
C LYS A 22 9.55 -21.06 18.17
N THR A 23 8.97 -22.25 18.11
CA THR A 23 9.46 -23.32 17.22
C THR A 23 9.03 -23.02 15.78
N LEU A 24 10.01 -22.95 14.87
CA LEU A 24 9.80 -22.99 13.43
C LEU A 24 10.10 -24.41 12.94
N SER A 25 9.17 -25.03 12.20
CA SER A 25 9.38 -26.35 11.60
C SER A 25 8.96 -26.42 10.15
N ILE A 26 9.66 -27.25 9.37
CA ILE A 26 9.35 -27.57 7.98
C ILE A 26 9.19 -29.08 7.87
N GLU A 27 8.05 -29.52 7.35
CA GLU A 27 7.71 -30.92 7.19
C GLU A 27 7.31 -31.24 5.75
N THR A 28 7.72 -32.40 5.23
CA THR A 28 7.33 -32.89 3.90
C THR A 28 6.81 -34.34 3.96
N GLY A 29 6.14 -34.77 2.89
CA GLY A 29 5.63 -36.14 2.75
C GLY A 29 4.29 -36.42 3.42
N GLN A 30 3.61 -35.39 3.96
CA GLN A 30 2.27 -35.53 4.56
C GLN A 30 1.11 -35.10 3.66
N MET A 31 1.31 -34.10 2.80
CA MET A 31 0.27 -33.48 1.98
C MET A 31 0.74 -33.25 0.55
N ALA A 32 -0.21 -33.05 -0.37
CA ALA A 32 0.04 -32.70 -1.77
C ALA A 32 0.99 -33.65 -2.53
N PHE A 33 0.76 -34.96 -2.41
CA PHE A 33 1.61 -36.04 -2.97
C PHE A 33 1.84 -36.03 -4.49
N LEU A 34 1.17 -35.16 -5.24
CA LEU A 34 1.30 -35.03 -6.70
C LEU A 34 2.06 -33.78 -7.13
N ALA A 35 2.41 -32.89 -6.20
CA ALA A 35 3.32 -31.78 -6.48
C ALA A 35 4.76 -32.31 -6.53
N ASP A 36 5.60 -31.72 -7.37
CA ASP A 36 7.02 -32.06 -7.47
C ASP A 36 7.76 -31.72 -6.16
N GLY A 37 7.28 -30.68 -5.46
CA GLY A 37 7.72 -30.36 -4.11
C GLY A 37 6.54 -29.88 -3.25
N ALA A 38 6.44 -30.37 -2.03
CA ALA A 38 5.43 -29.93 -1.07
C ALA A 38 5.99 -29.90 0.35
N VAL A 39 5.76 -28.80 1.07
CA VAL A 39 6.13 -28.66 2.47
C VAL A 39 5.02 -28.00 3.28
N THR A 40 4.98 -28.32 4.56
CA THR A 40 4.19 -27.60 5.57
C THR A 40 5.16 -26.86 6.47
N VAL A 41 5.07 -25.53 6.49
CA VAL A 41 5.82 -24.67 7.41
C VAL A 41 4.92 -24.34 8.59
N THR A 42 5.44 -24.47 9.80
CA THR A 42 4.71 -24.15 11.04
C THR A 42 5.56 -23.27 11.94
N TYR A 43 4.98 -22.18 12.40
CA TYR A 43 5.56 -21.28 13.40
C TYR A 43 4.50 -20.97 14.46
N GLY A 44 4.68 -21.51 15.66
CA GLY A 44 3.60 -21.49 16.66
C GLY A 44 2.34 -22.20 16.11
N ASP A 45 1.22 -21.48 16.07
CA ASP A 45 -0.08 -21.97 15.55
C ASP A 45 -0.34 -21.56 14.09
N THR A 46 0.59 -20.83 13.48
CA THR A 46 0.52 -20.45 12.06
C THR A 46 1.09 -21.57 11.20
N VAL A 47 0.30 -22.01 10.21
CA VAL A 47 0.59 -23.15 9.33
C VAL A 47 0.37 -22.76 7.89
N VAL A 48 1.40 -22.91 7.06
CA VAL A 48 1.36 -22.63 5.62
C VAL A 48 1.79 -23.86 4.83
N LEU A 49 0.97 -24.26 3.87
CA LEU A 49 1.30 -25.29 2.88
C LEU A 49 1.93 -24.62 1.65
N GLY A 50 3.18 -24.94 1.36
CA GLY A 50 3.86 -24.57 0.12
C GLY A 50 3.88 -25.76 -0.84
N THR A 51 3.45 -25.54 -2.08
CA THR A 51 3.59 -26.53 -3.16
C THR A 51 4.29 -25.91 -4.36
N ALA A 52 5.13 -26.69 -5.03
CA ALA A 52 5.80 -26.33 -6.27
C ALA A 52 5.56 -27.42 -7.33
N VAL A 53 5.22 -26.99 -8.55
CA VAL A 53 5.05 -27.85 -9.72
C VAL A 53 5.90 -27.29 -10.86
N VAL A 54 6.63 -28.16 -11.54
CA VAL A 54 7.59 -27.80 -12.58
C VAL A 54 7.26 -28.57 -13.86
N GLY A 55 6.99 -27.84 -14.94
CA GLY A 55 6.78 -28.43 -16.26
C GLY A 55 8.04 -29.14 -16.75
N HIS A 56 7.87 -30.30 -17.38
CA HIS A 56 9.00 -31.11 -17.87
C HIS A 56 9.59 -30.61 -19.19
N THR A 57 8.85 -29.82 -19.95
CA THR A 57 9.28 -29.28 -21.25
C THR A 57 9.19 -27.76 -21.25
N PRO A 58 10.06 -27.06 -22.01
CA PRO A 58 9.91 -25.64 -22.27
C PRO A 58 8.52 -25.32 -22.81
N ARG A 59 7.94 -24.21 -22.36
CA ARG A 59 6.65 -23.74 -22.88
C ARG A 59 6.83 -23.24 -24.31
N GLU A 60 6.10 -23.85 -25.24
CA GLU A 60 6.14 -23.46 -26.65
C GLU A 60 5.79 -21.97 -26.83
N GLY A 61 6.66 -21.24 -27.54
CA GLY A 61 6.49 -19.80 -27.80
C GLY A 61 6.71 -18.88 -26.59
N ALA A 62 7.27 -19.37 -25.47
CA ALA A 62 7.60 -18.53 -24.33
C ALA A 62 8.90 -17.73 -24.56
N ASP A 63 8.76 -16.42 -24.60
CA ASP A 63 9.83 -15.42 -24.68
C ASP A 63 10.35 -14.97 -23.31
N PHE A 64 9.72 -15.41 -22.21
CA PHE A 64 10.12 -15.14 -20.83
C PHE A 64 10.07 -16.40 -19.95
N PHE A 65 10.69 -16.35 -18.77
CA PHE A 65 10.58 -17.42 -17.77
C PHE A 65 9.17 -17.46 -17.15
N PRO A 66 8.35 -18.50 -17.41
CA PRO A 66 6.97 -18.56 -16.94
C PRO A 66 6.88 -19.07 -15.50
N LEU A 67 7.33 -18.24 -14.55
CA LEU A 67 7.13 -18.40 -13.12
C LEU A 67 5.84 -17.73 -12.66
N LEU A 68 4.99 -18.50 -11.98
CA LEU A 68 3.78 -18.04 -11.31
C LEU A 68 3.85 -18.40 -9.83
N ILE A 69 3.89 -17.40 -8.96
CA ILE A 69 3.70 -17.57 -7.52
C ILE A 69 2.31 -17.08 -7.13
N ASP A 70 1.56 -17.90 -6.41
CA ASP A 70 0.27 -17.56 -5.83
C ASP A 70 0.34 -17.66 -4.30
N TYR A 71 -0.31 -16.70 -3.63
CA TYR A 71 -0.47 -16.67 -2.19
C TYR A 71 -1.97 -16.67 -1.88
N GLU A 72 -2.41 -17.69 -1.17
CA GLU A 72 -3.82 -18.01 -0.98
C GLU A 72 -4.19 -17.87 0.51
N GLU A 73 -4.81 -16.75 0.83
CA GLU A 73 -5.51 -16.53 2.09
C GLU A 73 -6.77 -17.39 2.14
N LYS A 74 -6.99 -18.05 3.27
CA LYS A 74 -8.20 -18.84 3.52
C LYS A 74 -8.86 -18.30 4.76
N MET A 75 -10.12 -17.91 4.66
CA MET A 75 -10.85 -17.33 5.78
C MET A 75 -10.97 -18.31 6.95
N TYR A 76 -10.99 -19.62 6.64
CA TYR A 76 -10.97 -20.66 7.67
C TYR A 76 -9.66 -20.69 8.47
N ALA A 77 -8.55 -20.13 7.98
CA ALA A 77 -7.27 -20.14 8.68
C ALA A 77 -7.34 -19.35 10.00
N SER A 78 -8.20 -18.34 10.06
CA SER A 78 -8.52 -17.57 11.27
C SER A 78 -9.90 -17.94 11.85
N GLY A 79 -10.54 -19.02 11.35
CA GLY A 79 -11.88 -19.43 11.76
C GLY A 79 -13.01 -18.50 11.30
N LYS A 80 -12.76 -17.64 10.31
CA LYS A 80 -13.71 -16.65 9.76
C LYS A 80 -14.48 -17.21 8.57
N ILE A 81 -15.71 -16.69 8.37
CA ILE A 81 -16.46 -16.85 7.11
C ILE A 81 -16.48 -15.48 6.43
N SER A 82 -16.26 -15.43 5.12
CA SER A 82 -16.24 -14.16 4.36
C SER A 82 -17.40 -13.23 4.71
N GLY A 83 -17.07 -11.96 4.95
CA GLY A 83 -17.98 -10.88 5.33
C GLY A 83 -18.93 -10.48 4.21
N SER A 84 -18.61 -10.80 2.94
CA SER A 84 -19.45 -10.48 1.78
C SER A 84 -20.92 -10.88 2.00
N ARG A 85 -21.83 -9.92 1.77
CA ARG A 85 -23.27 -10.10 2.00
C ARG A 85 -23.90 -11.19 1.13
N PHE A 86 -23.34 -11.45 -0.05
CA PHE A 86 -23.93 -12.34 -1.06
C PHE A 86 -23.16 -13.64 -1.24
N ILE A 87 -21.83 -13.58 -1.24
CA ILE A 87 -20.95 -14.72 -1.49
C ILE A 87 -20.19 -15.04 -0.20
N LYS A 88 -20.39 -16.24 0.35
CA LYS A 88 -19.72 -16.74 1.56
C LYS A 88 -18.54 -17.66 1.22
N ARG A 89 -17.72 -17.22 0.27
CA ARG A 89 -16.55 -17.92 -0.26
C ARG A 89 -15.50 -16.88 -0.67
N GLU A 90 -14.23 -17.22 -0.52
CA GLU A 90 -13.11 -16.43 -1.02
C GLU A 90 -13.25 -16.24 -2.54
N GLY A 91 -13.11 -14.98 -2.98
CA GLY A 91 -13.31 -14.56 -4.36
C GLY A 91 -11.98 -14.38 -5.10
N ARG A 92 -11.84 -13.24 -5.79
CA ARG A 92 -10.55 -12.80 -6.32
C ARG A 92 -9.55 -12.59 -5.18
N ALA A 93 -8.26 -12.75 -5.46
CA ALA A 93 -7.19 -12.40 -4.53
C ALA A 93 -7.36 -10.96 -4.01
N SER A 94 -7.11 -10.77 -2.72
CA SER A 94 -7.00 -9.45 -2.10
C SER A 94 -5.76 -8.72 -2.63
N ASP A 95 -5.71 -7.40 -2.43
CA ASP A 95 -4.50 -6.64 -2.75
C ASP A 95 -3.32 -7.13 -1.90
N GLN A 96 -3.55 -7.44 -0.61
CA GLN A 96 -2.56 -8.02 0.30
C GLN A 96 -2.04 -9.37 -0.20
N ALA A 97 -2.92 -10.31 -0.56
CA ALA A 97 -2.49 -11.59 -1.14
C ALA A 97 -1.72 -11.42 -2.46
N THR A 98 -2.10 -10.44 -3.28
CA THR A 98 -1.36 -10.11 -4.51
C THR A 98 0.03 -9.53 -4.20
N LEU A 99 0.15 -8.70 -3.16
CA LEU A 99 1.42 -8.15 -2.70
C LEU A 99 2.31 -9.24 -2.09
N ALA A 100 1.77 -10.13 -1.26
CA ALA A 100 2.45 -11.29 -0.71
C ALA A 100 3.00 -12.21 -1.81
N ALA A 101 2.20 -12.51 -2.83
CA ALA A 101 2.65 -13.29 -3.97
C ALA A 101 3.81 -12.62 -4.72
N ARG A 102 3.79 -11.28 -4.87
CA ARG A 102 4.91 -10.53 -5.47
C ARG A 102 6.14 -10.51 -4.57
N LEU A 103 5.95 -10.36 -3.26
CA LEU A 103 7.02 -10.37 -2.26
C LEU A 103 7.79 -11.70 -2.32
N ILE A 104 7.10 -12.82 -2.53
CA ILE A 104 7.71 -14.15 -2.68
C ILE A 104 8.33 -14.34 -4.07
N ASP A 105 7.68 -13.89 -5.14
CA ASP A 105 8.19 -14.04 -6.53
C ASP A 105 9.52 -13.32 -6.78
N ARG A 106 9.64 -12.08 -6.30
CA ARG A 106 10.77 -11.17 -6.56
C ARG A 106 12.15 -11.78 -6.23
N PRO A 107 12.40 -12.33 -5.02
CA PRO A 107 13.69 -12.95 -4.70
C PRO A 107 13.92 -14.32 -5.35
N ILE A 108 12.87 -15.02 -5.80
CA ILE A 108 12.97 -16.36 -6.41
C ILE A 108 13.35 -16.28 -7.88
N ARG A 109 12.68 -15.38 -8.62
CA ARG A 109 12.82 -15.24 -10.06
C ARG A 109 14.26 -15.14 -10.58
N PRO A 110 15.18 -14.34 -9.97
CA PRO A 110 16.56 -14.24 -10.46
C PRO A 110 17.42 -15.48 -10.18
N LEU A 111 16.96 -16.43 -9.34
CA LEU A 111 17.71 -17.62 -8.96
C LEU A 111 17.50 -18.81 -9.90
N PHE A 112 16.66 -18.66 -10.92
CA PHE A 112 16.60 -19.60 -12.04
C PHE A 112 17.61 -19.20 -13.14
N PRO A 113 18.19 -20.17 -13.86
CA PRO A 113 19.15 -19.87 -14.91
C PRO A 113 18.49 -19.04 -16.04
N LYS A 114 19.27 -18.10 -16.59
CA LYS A 114 18.87 -17.38 -17.80
C LYS A 114 18.59 -18.38 -18.92
N GLY A 115 17.54 -18.12 -19.70
CA GLY A 115 17.09 -19.04 -20.76
C GLY A 115 16.18 -20.17 -20.27
N TYR A 116 15.90 -20.31 -18.97
CA TYR A 116 14.93 -21.29 -18.49
C TYR A 116 13.51 -20.90 -18.94
N ARG A 117 12.79 -21.84 -19.57
CA ARG A 117 11.47 -21.62 -20.18
C ARG A 117 10.40 -22.64 -19.79
N ASN A 118 10.70 -23.54 -18.86
CA ASN A 118 9.70 -24.45 -18.32
C ASN A 118 8.75 -23.69 -17.40
N GLU A 119 7.47 -24.07 -17.39
CA GLU A 119 6.48 -23.48 -16.47
C GLU A 119 6.78 -23.90 -15.04
N VAL A 120 6.77 -22.93 -14.13
CA VAL A 120 6.94 -23.18 -12.69
C VAL A 120 5.79 -22.51 -11.96
N GLN A 121 5.04 -23.29 -11.18
CA GLN A 121 3.99 -22.77 -10.30
C GLN A 121 4.33 -23.05 -8.84
N GLY A 122 4.38 -22.00 -8.03
CA GLY A 122 4.42 -22.09 -6.57
C GLY A 122 3.10 -21.59 -5.97
N VAL A 123 2.54 -22.33 -5.02
CA VAL A 123 1.32 -21.92 -4.29
C VAL A 123 1.57 -22.01 -2.79
N ALA A 124 1.45 -20.88 -2.09
CA ALA A 124 1.49 -20.80 -0.64
C ALA A 124 0.06 -20.65 -0.12
N THR A 125 -0.45 -21.66 0.58
CA THR A 125 -1.81 -21.64 1.15
C THR A 125 -1.74 -21.55 2.66
N VAL A 126 -2.34 -20.51 3.24
CA VAL A 126 -2.42 -20.34 4.69
C VAL A 126 -3.52 -21.25 5.21
N LEU A 127 -3.16 -22.22 6.05
CA LEU A 127 -4.07 -23.23 6.60
C LEU A 127 -4.54 -22.88 8.01
N SER A 128 -3.70 -22.20 8.78
CA SER A 128 -3.95 -21.74 10.14
C SER A 128 -3.11 -20.49 10.40
N THR A 129 -3.59 -19.55 11.20
CA THR A 129 -2.83 -18.37 11.61
C THR A 129 -3.05 -18.07 13.09
N ASP A 130 -1.97 -17.70 13.79
CA ASP A 130 -1.99 -17.18 15.15
C ASP A 130 -2.37 -15.69 15.22
N MET A 131 -2.49 -15.03 14.07
CA MET A 131 -2.82 -13.60 13.91
C MET A 131 -1.81 -12.65 14.56
N GLN A 132 -0.64 -13.16 14.93
CA GLN A 132 0.42 -12.40 15.60
C GLN A 132 1.61 -12.16 14.69
N HIS A 133 1.90 -13.07 13.76
CA HIS A 133 3.11 -13.01 12.94
C HIS A 133 2.80 -13.06 11.45
N SER A 134 3.69 -12.47 10.65
CA SER A 134 3.53 -12.42 9.20
C SER A 134 3.44 -13.82 8.57
N THR A 135 2.31 -14.09 7.94
CA THR A 135 2.01 -15.31 7.19
C THR A 135 2.76 -15.34 5.85
N GLU A 136 3.06 -14.17 5.27
CA GLU A 136 3.77 -14.01 4.00
C GLU A 136 5.23 -14.49 4.08
N ILE A 137 5.91 -14.22 5.20
CA ILE A 137 7.29 -14.68 5.47
C ILE A 137 7.36 -16.21 5.55
N LEU A 138 6.37 -16.84 6.20
CA LEU A 138 6.27 -18.29 6.26
C LEU A 138 5.91 -18.88 4.89
N GLY A 139 5.06 -18.20 4.13
CA GLY A 139 4.78 -18.53 2.73
C GLY A 139 6.04 -18.50 1.87
N MET A 140 6.91 -17.52 2.05
CA MET A 140 8.20 -17.44 1.36
C MET A 140 9.09 -18.65 1.68
N ALA A 141 9.25 -18.98 2.96
CA ALA A 141 10.00 -20.16 3.37
C ALA A 141 9.38 -21.46 2.82
N ALA A 142 8.04 -21.53 2.75
CA ALA A 142 7.32 -22.68 2.22
C ALA A 142 7.54 -22.85 0.71
N ILE A 143 7.45 -21.79 -0.08
CA ILE A 143 7.71 -21.83 -1.54
C ILE A 143 9.18 -22.14 -1.81
N SER A 144 10.10 -21.47 -1.11
CA SER A 144 11.54 -21.71 -1.26
C SER A 144 11.90 -23.16 -0.98
N SER A 145 11.39 -23.73 0.11
CA SER A 145 11.59 -25.14 0.45
C SER A 145 10.96 -26.05 -0.60
N ALA A 146 9.71 -25.81 -0.98
CA ALA A 146 9.01 -26.64 -1.96
C ALA A 146 9.75 -26.67 -3.29
N LEU A 147 10.17 -25.50 -3.82
CA LEU A 147 10.98 -25.41 -5.05
C LEU A 147 12.29 -26.18 -4.92
N SER A 148 12.96 -26.05 -3.78
CA SER A 148 14.23 -26.76 -3.53
C SER A 148 14.08 -28.28 -3.51
N LEU A 149 12.89 -28.81 -3.19
CA LEU A 149 12.60 -30.25 -3.24
C LEU A 149 12.25 -30.77 -4.64
N THR A 150 11.95 -29.89 -5.61
CA THR A 150 11.55 -30.31 -6.97
C THR A 150 12.69 -30.86 -7.82
N GLY A 151 13.94 -30.54 -7.48
CA GLY A 151 15.11 -30.83 -8.32
C GLY A 151 15.27 -29.90 -9.53
N ALA A 152 14.39 -28.92 -9.73
CA ALA A 152 14.56 -27.87 -10.73
C ALA A 152 15.84 -27.06 -10.47
N PRO A 153 16.40 -26.37 -11.49
CA PRO A 153 17.64 -25.60 -11.35
C PRO A 153 17.44 -24.27 -10.60
N PHE A 154 16.91 -24.34 -9.38
CA PHE A 154 16.70 -23.21 -8.50
C PHE A 154 17.92 -23.05 -7.58
N LYS A 155 18.62 -21.91 -7.68
CA LYS A 155 19.80 -21.58 -6.85
C LYS A 155 19.42 -21.07 -5.45
N GLY A 156 18.35 -21.60 -4.87
CA GLY A 156 17.96 -21.33 -3.49
C GLY A 156 18.73 -22.15 -2.46
N PRO A 157 18.28 -22.18 -1.20
CA PRO A 157 17.04 -21.58 -0.71
C PRO A 157 17.16 -20.07 -0.48
N ILE A 158 16.00 -19.42 -0.40
CA ILE A 158 15.86 -18.07 0.14
C ILE A 158 15.10 -18.12 1.47
N ALA A 159 15.28 -17.08 2.27
CA ALA A 159 14.38 -16.80 3.39
C ALA A 159 14.16 -15.29 3.51
N GLY A 160 13.06 -14.93 4.16
CA GLY A 160 12.71 -13.55 4.45
C GLY A 160 12.47 -13.32 5.94
N VAL A 161 12.51 -12.06 6.34
CA VAL A 161 12.14 -11.61 7.69
C VAL A 161 11.65 -10.16 7.62
N THR A 162 10.80 -9.79 8.57
CA THR A 162 10.40 -8.39 8.80
C THR A 162 11.18 -7.82 9.98
N ILE A 163 11.69 -6.60 9.84
CA ILE A 163 12.32 -5.82 10.90
C ILE A 163 11.40 -4.65 11.27
N GLY A 164 11.07 -4.58 12.55
CA GLY A 164 10.39 -3.47 13.19
C GLY A 164 11.37 -2.51 13.87
N MET A 165 10.86 -1.36 14.32
CA MET A 165 11.57 -0.44 15.20
C MET A 165 10.61 0.10 16.27
N VAL A 166 10.77 -0.35 17.51
CA VAL A 166 9.95 0.06 18.66
C VAL A 166 10.85 0.75 19.67
N ASP A 167 10.44 1.91 20.20
CA ASP A 167 11.24 2.71 21.12
C ASP A 167 12.67 3.02 20.61
N ASN A 168 12.83 3.17 19.29
CA ASN A 168 14.12 3.33 18.57
C ASN A 168 15.05 2.11 18.61
N GLU A 169 14.55 0.93 18.97
CA GLU A 169 15.29 -0.33 18.92
C GLU A 169 14.76 -1.22 17.80
N LEU A 170 15.66 -1.81 17.02
CA LEU A 170 15.29 -2.73 15.94
C LEU A 170 14.80 -4.07 16.52
N VAL A 171 13.64 -4.52 16.06
CA VAL A 171 13.00 -5.77 16.48
C VAL A 171 12.93 -6.74 15.30
N VAL A 172 13.39 -7.97 15.50
CA VAL A 172 13.36 -9.01 14.47
C VAL A 172 12.05 -9.78 14.54
N PHE A 173 11.37 -9.91 13.40
CA PHE A 173 10.09 -10.60 13.25
C PHE A 173 9.06 -10.18 14.31
N PRO A 174 8.78 -8.87 14.42
CA PRO A 174 7.86 -8.32 15.42
C PRO A 174 6.46 -8.93 15.28
N ASP A 175 5.77 -9.05 16.40
CA ASP A 175 4.35 -9.40 16.40
C ASP A 175 3.46 -8.20 16.03
N THR A 176 2.16 -8.43 15.84
CA THR A 176 1.18 -7.40 15.47
C THR A 176 1.20 -6.20 16.44
N GLN A 177 1.32 -6.44 17.75
CA GLN A 177 1.32 -5.36 18.75
C GLN A 177 2.59 -4.52 18.66
N GLN A 178 3.74 -5.15 18.45
CA GLN A 178 5.00 -4.47 18.21
C GLN A 178 4.97 -3.69 16.89
N MET A 179 4.33 -4.24 15.85
CA MET A 179 4.18 -3.59 14.56
C MET A 179 3.29 -2.34 14.60
N GLU A 180 2.20 -2.35 15.38
CA GLU A 180 1.34 -1.17 15.61
C GLU A 180 2.12 0.01 16.21
N GLN A 181 3.16 -0.29 17.00
CA GLN A 181 4.01 0.71 17.65
C GLN A 181 5.29 1.01 16.86
N SER A 182 5.45 0.37 15.70
CA SER A 182 6.70 0.36 14.98
C SER A 182 6.84 1.56 14.05
N ASP A 183 7.99 2.24 14.12
CA ASP A 183 8.36 3.29 13.18
C ASP A 183 9.01 2.75 11.89
N LEU A 184 9.20 1.44 11.79
CA LEU A 184 9.77 0.75 10.63
C LEU A 184 8.99 -0.53 10.34
N ASN A 185 8.62 -0.76 9.09
CA ASN A 185 8.15 -2.05 8.62
C ASN A 185 9.02 -2.43 7.43
N LEU A 186 10.10 -3.18 7.68
CA LEU A 186 11.09 -3.52 6.65
C LEU A 186 11.13 -5.02 6.43
N THR A 187 10.59 -5.48 5.32
CA THR A 187 10.71 -6.87 4.88
C THR A 187 11.90 -7.04 3.95
N VAL A 188 12.77 -7.99 4.29
CA VAL A 188 13.99 -8.31 3.54
C VAL A 188 13.97 -9.80 3.23
N ALA A 189 14.34 -10.17 2.01
CA ALA A 189 14.59 -11.55 1.63
C ALA A 189 15.95 -11.69 0.94
N GLY A 190 16.59 -12.83 1.16
CA GLY A 190 17.92 -13.08 0.64
C GLY A 190 18.28 -14.57 0.61
N THR A 191 19.43 -14.83 0.01
CA THR A 191 20.13 -16.11 0.08
C THR A 191 21.09 -16.12 1.26
N ARG A 192 21.86 -17.21 1.39
CA ARG A 192 23.01 -17.32 2.28
C ARG A 192 23.99 -16.16 2.14
N GLU A 193 24.18 -15.65 0.93
CA GLU A 193 25.27 -14.75 0.60
C GLU A 193 24.83 -13.30 0.44
N ALA A 194 23.60 -13.06 -0.02
CA ALA A 194 23.16 -11.72 -0.41
C ALA A 194 21.69 -11.46 -0.10
N ILE A 195 21.38 -10.18 0.14
CA ILE A 195 20.02 -9.66 0.06
C ILE A 195 19.59 -9.68 -1.41
N MET A 196 18.41 -10.19 -1.68
CA MET A 196 17.83 -10.27 -3.04
C MET A 196 16.69 -9.27 -3.22
N MET A 197 15.94 -9.01 -2.15
CA MET A 197 14.73 -8.21 -2.21
C MET A 197 14.54 -7.44 -0.91
N VAL A 198 14.13 -6.18 -1.03
CA VAL A 198 13.68 -5.34 0.09
C VAL A 198 12.35 -4.69 -0.27
N GLU A 199 11.49 -4.61 0.72
CA GLU A 199 10.27 -3.82 0.69
C GLU A 199 10.00 -3.26 2.09
N GLY A 200 9.88 -1.94 2.23
CA GLY A 200 9.62 -1.37 3.54
C GLY A 200 8.94 -0.01 3.53
N GLY A 201 8.34 0.31 4.68
CA GLY A 201 7.72 1.58 5.04
C GLY A 201 8.28 2.07 6.37
N ALA A 202 8.27 3.36 6.59
CA ALA A 202 8.90 3.97 7.77
C ALA A 202 8.28 5.32 8.14
N ASN A 203 8.33 5.68 9.41
CA ASN A 203 7.94 6.98 9.93
C ASN A 203 9.15 7.93 9.98
N GLU A 204 9.73 8.24 8.82
CA GLU A 204 10.92 9.11 8.68
C GLU A 204 12.18 8.54 9.36
N VAL A 205 12.55 7.28 9.02
CA VAL A 205 13.77 6.64 9.52
C VAL A 205 14.99 7.09 8.72
N ASP A 206 16.11 7.39 9.39
CA ASP A 206 17.35 7.83 8.74
C ASP A 206 18.06 6.71 7.96
N GLU A 207 18.91 7.10 7.01
CA GLU A 207 19.65 6.17 6.15
C GLU A 207 20.56 5.19 6.92
N ASP A 208 21.18 5.62 8.03
CA ASP A 208 22.08 4.75 8.82
C ASP A 208 21.31 3.67 9.56
N THR A 209 20.16 4.04 10.15
CA THR A 209 19.26 3.09 10.82
C THR A 209 18.68 2.11 9.82
N MET A 210 18.31 2.57 8.61
CA MET A 210 17.87 1.68 7.53
C MET A 210 18.95 0.66 7.13
N LEU A 211 20.21 1.10 7.00
CA LEU A 211 21.33 0.19 6.69
C LEU A 211 21.57 -0.85 7.79
N LYS A 212 21.48 -0.45 9.07
CA LYS A 212 21.56 -1.39 10.20
C LYS A 212 20.44 -2.42 10.16
N ALA A 213 19.22 -2.00 9.84
CA ALA A 213 18.07 -2.89 9.71
C ALA A 213 18.25 -3.91 8.58
N LEU A 214 18.79 -3.48 7.42
CA LEU A 214 19.11 -4.39 6.31
C LEU A 214 20.13 -5.47 6.71
N ASN A 215 21.21 -5.08 7.37
CA ASN A 215 22.24 -6.01 7.82
C ASN A 215 21.68 -6.99 8.87
N LEU A 216 20.94 -6.48 9.87
CA LEU A 216 20.29 -7.30 10.89
C LEU A 216 19.30 -8.30 10.27
N ALA A 217 18.56 -7.89 9.25
CA ALA A 217 17.63 -8.78 8.55
C ALA A 217 18.36 -9.93 7.85
N HIS A 218 19.45 -9.64 7.13
CA HIS A 218 20.25 -10.67 6.45
C HIS A 218 20.87 -11.67 7.43
N GLU A 219 21.36 -11.20 8.58
CA GLU A 219 21.83 -12.07 9.66
C GLU A 219 20.69 -12.94 10.25
N SER A 220 19.50 -12.36 10.38
CA SER A 220 18.34 -13.01 11.01
C SER A 220 17.69 -14.09 10.14
N ILE A 221 17.82 -14.03 8.82
CA ILE A 221 17.27 -15.08 7.93
C ILE A 221 18.12 -16.35 7.90
N GLN A 222 19.37 -16.30 8.38
CA GLN A 222 20.32 -17.41 8.26
C GLN A 222 19.81 -18.72 8.89
N PRO A 223 19.21 -18.73 10.11
CA PRO A 223 18.68 -19.96 10.70
C PRO A 223 17.51 -20.59 9.93
N ILE A 224 16.74 -19.79 9.18
CA ILE A 224 15.64 -20.28 8.36
C ILE A 224 16.19 -20.99 7.12
N ILE A 225 17.28 -20.47 6.54
CA ILE A 225 17.97 -21.10 5.41
C ILE A 225 18.65 -22.40 5.87
N ASP A 226 19.33 -22.40 7.01
CA ASP A 226 19.94 -23.61 7.60
C ASP A 226 18.90 -24.74 7.76
N LEU A 227 17.68 -24.36 8.14
CA LEU A 227 16.57 -25.31 8.30
C LEU A 227 16.14 -25.91 6.96
N GLN A 228 16.07 -25.10 5.90
CA GLN A 228 15.76 -25.58 4.55
C GLN A 228 16.85 -26.51 4.01
N GLU A 229 18.12 -26.14 4.22
CA GLU A 229 19.28 -26.97 3.84
C GLU A 229 19.27 -28.33 4.54
N GLN A 230 18.99 -28.36 5.84
CA GLN A 230 18.83 -29.63 6.57
C GLN A 230 17.72 -30.53 5.99
N LEU A 231 16.62 -29.94 5.53
CA LEU A 231 15.55 -30.72 4.88
C LEU A 231 16.02 -31.27 3.53
N MET A 232 16.70 -30.46 2.72
CA MET A 232 17.26 -30.89 1.44
C MET A 232 18.29 -32.02 1.61
N GLU A 233 19.14 -31.95 2.64
CA GLU A 233 20.13 -33.00 2.93
C GLU A 233 19.51 -34.36 3.29
N LYS A 234 18.35 -34.33 3.93
CA LYS A 234 17.58 -35.54 4.28
C LYS A 234 16.86 -36.13 3.08
N ILE A 235 16.21 -35.29 2.29
CA ILE A 235 15.41 -35.71 1.13
C ILE A 235 16.30 -36.09 -0.07
N LYS A 236 17.40 -35.35 -0.27
CA LYS A 236 18.33 -35.48 -1.42
C LYS A 236 17.58 -35.42 -2.75
N PRO A 237 16.92 -34.28 -3.07
CA PRO A 237 16.16 -34.14 -4.30
C PRO A 237 17.05 -34.42 -5.52
N GLU A 238 16.56 -35.24 -6.44
CA GLU A 238 17.29 -35.58 -7.66
C GLU A 238 17.19 -34.41 -8.65
N PRO A 239 18.32 -33.89 -9.17
CA PRO A 239 18.28 -32.84 -10.18
C PRO A 239 17.49 -33.29 -11.41
N VAL A 240 16.59 -32.43 -11.86
CA VAL A 240 15.81 -32.63 -13.09
C VAL A 240 16.62 -32.12 -14.28
N GLU A 241 16.72 -32.91 -15.34
CA GLU A 241 17.33 -32.44 -16.59
C GLU A 241 16.49 -31.32 -17.20
N TYR A 242 17.16 -30.29 -17.71
CA TYR A 242 16.51 -29.15 -18.33
C TYR A 242 17.29 -28.65 -19.54
N GLU A 243 16.56 -28.00 -20.43
CA GLU A 243 17.12 -27.31 -21.59
C GLU A 243 17.04 -25.81 -21.34
N LEU A 244 18.12 -25.10 -21.66
CA LEU A 244 18.11 -23.64 -21.71
C LEU A 244 17.88 -23.20 -23.14
N ALA A 245 17.06 -22.17 -23.30
CA ALA A 245 17.04 -21.41 -24.54
C ALA A 245 18.42 -20.75 -24.70
N GLU A 246 19.26 -21.35 -25.54
CA GLU A 246 20.53 -20.80 -25.97
C GLU A 246 20.35 -20.07 -27.30
N GLU A 247 21.10 -18.99 -27.45
CA GLU A 247 21.12 -18.22 -28.69
C GLU A 247 21.94 -18.97 -29.75
N ASP A 248 21.51 -18.91 -31.00
CA ASP A 248 22.28 -19.50 -32.11
C ASP A 248 23.63 -18.75 -32.25
N PRO A 249 24.79 -19.42 -32.09
CA PRO A 249 26.09 -18.76 -32.19
C PRO A 249 26.33 -18.07 -33.54
N GLU A 250 25.75 -18.58 -34.62
CA GLU A 250 25.83 -17.95 -35.94
C GLU A 250 24.99 -16.67 -36.00
N LEU A 251 23.87 -16.62 -35.29
CA LEU A 251 23.06 -15.41 -35.14
C LEU A 251 23.80 -14.35 -34.32
N GLU A 252 24.35 -14.74 -33.16
CA GLU A 252 25.09 -13.84 -32.28
C GLU A 252 26.27 -13.20 -33.02
N GLN A 253 27.07 -14.00 -33.73
CA GLN A 253 28.20 -13.48 -34.51
C GLN A 253 27.72 -12.55 -35.64
N ALA A 254 26.70 -12.95 -36.41
CA ALA A 254 26.16 -12.12 -37.48
C ALA A 254 25.59 -10.79 -36.95
N MET A 255 24.96 -10.81 -35.77
CA MET A 255 24.41 -9.63 -35.12
C MET A 255 25.53 -8.68 -34.67
N GLU A 256 26.58 -9.21 -34.04
CA GLU A 256 27.75 -8.42 -33.64
C GLU A 256 28.43 -7.77 -34.86
N GLU A 257 28.65 -8.53 -35.93
CA GLU A 257 29.22 -8.03 -37.18
C GLU A 257 28.36 -6.93 -37.81
N PHE A 258 27.04 -7.12 -37.83
CA PHE A 258 26.12 -6.12 -38.39
C PHE A 258 26.07 -4.84 -37.56
N LEU A 259 26.03 -4.96 -36.23
CA LEU A 259 25.88 -3.82 -35.31
C LEU A 259 27.19 -3.06 -35.09
N ARG A 260 28.33 -3.63 -35.47
CA ARG A 260 29.64 -2.97 -35.42
C ARG A 260 29.56 -1.56 -36.03
N ASP A 261 29.94 -0.57 -35.22
CA ASP A 261 29.90 0.87 -35.54
C ASP A 261 28.51 1.48 -35.82
N LYS A 262 27.40 0.73 -35.66
CA LYS A 262 26.03 1.21 -35.91
C LYS A 262 25.23 1.53 -34.65
N LEU A 263 25.72 1.16 -33.48
CA LEU A 263 25.03 1.39 -32.20
C LEU A 263 24.97 2.89 -31.82
N GLY A 264 25.99 3.67 -32.22
CA GLY A 264 26.18 5.10 -32.01
C GLY A 264 24.99 5.89 -31.43
N SER A 265 24.25 6.61 -32.28
CA SER A 265 23.12 7.45 -31.84
C SER A 265 21.85 6.68 -31.47
N ALA A 266 21.76 5.39 -31.85
CA ALA A 266 20.63 4.53 -31.50
C ALA A 266 20.58 4.21 -30.01
N ILE A 267 21.74 4.19 -29.36
CA ILE A 267 21.87 4.00 -27.91
C ILE A 267 22.14 5.32 -27.20
N ARG A 268 22.89 6.24 -27.83
CA ARG A 268 23.36 7.46 -27.18
C ARG A 268 22.87 8.72 -27.88
N HIS A 269 21.89 9.39 -27.27
CA HIS A 269 21.41 10.68 -27.74
C HIS A 269 20.69 11.41 -26.59
N GLU A 270 20.85 12.72 -26.46
CA GLU A 270 20.22 13.51 -25.38
C GLU A 270 18.68 13.50 -25.49
N ASP A 271 18.16 13.72 -26.69
CA ASP A 271 16.72 13.70 -26.98
C ASP A 271 16.20 12.26 -27.02
N HIS A 272 15.19 11.99 -26.18
CA HIS A 272 14.54 10.68 -26.06
C HIS A 272 13.87 10.21 -27.37
N TRP A 273 13.20 11.12 -28.09
CA TRP A 273 12.45 10.77 -29.30
C TRP A 273 13.38 10.51 -30.48
N GLU A 274 14.45 11.28 -30.62
CA GLU A 274 15.48 11.01 -31.62
C GLU A 274 16.22 9.70 -31.29
N ARG A 275 16.53 9.42 -30.01
CA ARG A 275 17.08 8.12 -29.59
C ARG A 275 16.14 6.97 -29.93
N HIS A 276 14.86 7.09 -29.57
CA HIS A 276 13.86 6.05 -29.82
C HIS A 276 13.62 5.82 -31.32
N ARG A 277 13.63 6.89 -32.14
CA ARG A 277 13.54 6.78 -33.60
C ARG A 277 14.78 6.09 -34.18
N ALA A 278 15.98 6.49 -33.75
CA ALA A 278 17.23 5.86 -34.19
C ALA A 278 17.29 4.38 -33.79
N PHE A 279 16.82 4.03 -32.59
CA PHE A 279 16.67 2.66 -32.11
C PHE A 279 15.73 1.84 -33.00
N ASN A 280 14.51 2.36 -33.27
CA ASN A 280 13.54 1.66 -34.11
C ASN A 280 14.04 1.51 -35.56
N ASN A 281 14.68 2.54 -36.13
CA ASN A 281 15.28 2.46 -37.46
C ASN A 281 16.41 1.42 -37.50
N LEU A 282 17.25 1.35 -36.45
CA LEU A 282 18.30 0.33 -36.36
C LEU A 282 17.68 -1.07 -36.24
N LYS A 283 16.62 -1.23 -35.44
CA LYS A 283 15.88 -2.49 -35.29
C LYS A 283 15.26 -2.95 -36.61
N GLU A 284 14.64 -2.04 -37.36
CA GLU A 284 14.13 -2.33 -38.70
C GLU A 284 15.26 -2.72 -39.66
N ALA A 285 16.38 -1.99 -39.66
CA ALA A 285 17.54 -2.32 -40.49
C ALA A 285 18.16 -3.68 -40.15
N VAL A 286 18.15 -4.09 -38.88
CA VAL A 286 18.52 -5.44 -38.45
C VAL A 286 17.59 -6.46 -39.09
N PHE A 287 16.27 -6.30 -38.94
CA PHE A 287 15.31 -7.24 -39.55
C PHE A 287 15.43 -7.31 -41.07
N GLU A 288 15.60 -6.18 -41.76
CA GLU A 288 15.81 -6.15 -43.21
C GLU A 288 17.10 -6.87 -43.62
N HIS A 289 18.20 -6.64 -42.90
CA HIS A 289 19.47 -7.30 -43.17
C HIS A 289 19.37 -8.82 -43.03
N PHE A 290 18.86 -9.30 -41.89
CA PHE A 290 18.72 -10.73 -41.64
C PHE A 290 17.71 -11.40 -42.58
N ALA A 291 16.62 -10.72 -42.95
CA ALA A 291 15.70 -11.23 -43.96
C ALA A 291 16.34 -11.36 -45.36
N SER A 292 17.35 -10.54 -45.67
CA SER A 292 18.03 -10.54 -46.98
C SER A 292 19.23 -11.49 -47.08
N GLU A 293 20.14 -11.48 -46.09
CA GLU A 293 21.38 -12.26 -46.11
C GLU A 293 21.22 -13.65 -45.47
N HIS A 294 20.18 -13.84 -44.65
CA HIS A 294 19.86 -15.08 -43.95
C HIS A 294 18.38 -15.48 -44.09
N PRO A 295 17.84 -15.57 -45.33
CA PRO A 295 16.42 -15.80 -45.57
C PRO A 295 15.95 -17.12 -44.93
N ASP A 296 14.89 -17.03 -44.11
CA ASP A 296 14.26 -18.13 -43.38
C ASP A 296 15.20 -18.93 -42.45
N LYS A 297 16.41 -18.41 -42.18
CA LYS A 297 17.39 -19.10 -41.32
C LYS A 297 17.11 -18.89 -39.84
N PHE A 298 16.75 -17.66 -39.45
CA PHE A 298 16.52 -17.30 -38.06
C PHE A 298 15.08 -16.82 -37.87
N GLU A 299 14.45 -17.25 -36.79
CA GLU A 299 13.14 -16.75 -36.41
C GLU A 299 13.21 -15.29 -35.98
N ARG A 300 12.16 -14.52 -36.30
CA ARG A 300 12.09 -13.09 -35.96
C ARG A 300 12.27 -12.85 -34.46
N ALA A 301 11.71 -13.70 -33.61
CA ALA A 301 11.82 -13.60 -32.16
C ALA A 301 13.27 -13.73 -31.69
N HIS A 302 14.05 -14.67 -32.25
CA HIS A 302 15.45 -14.84 -31.89
C HIS A 302 16.31 -13.66 -32.36
N ILE A 303 16.04 -13.10 -33.54
CA ILE A 303 16.71 -11.88 -34.02
C ILE A 303 16.44 -10.71 -33.06
N GLU A 304 15.20 -10.58 -32.58
CA GLU A 304 14.80 -9.54 -31.63
C GLU A 304 15.49 -9.69 -30.27
N GLU A 305 15.50 -10.89 -29.71
CA GLU A 305 16.20 -11.21 -28.44
C GLU A 305 17.71 -10.94 -28.55
N SER A 306 18.34 -11.36 -29.66
CA SER A 306 19.75 -11.12 -29.97
C SER A 306 20.08 -9.62 -30.04
N PHE A 307 19.22 -8.85 -30.72
CA PHE A 307 19.37 -7.39 -30.79
C PHE A 307 19.26 -6.75 -29.41
N GLU A 308 18.27 -7.12 -28.59
CA GLU A 308 18.11 -6.59 -27.24
C GLU A 308 19.30 -6.92 -26.32
N LYS A 309 19.85 -8.13 -26.42
CA LYS A 309 21.06 -8.53 -25.70
C LYS A 309 22.27 -7.67 -26.09
N ALA A 310 22.47 -7.41 -27.38
CA ALA A 310 23.55 -6.55 -27.86
C ALA A 310 23.40 -5.10 -27.36
N ILE A 311 22.17 -4.56 -27.36
CA ILE A 311 21.87 -3.24 -26.82
C ILE A 311 22.17 -3.18 -25.32
N LYS A 312 21.75 -4.19 -24.55
CA LYS A 312 22.04 -4.30 -23.12
C LYS A 312 23.54 -4.34 -22.84
N ALA A 313 24.30 -5.11 -23.60
CA ALA A 313 25.76 -5.20 -23.46
C ALA A 313 26.44 -3.85 -23.70
N GLU A 314 26.02 -3.11 -24.74
CA GLU A 314 26.61 -1.80 -25.06
C GLU A 314 26.25 -0.73 -24.02
N ILE A 315 25.01 -0.70 -23.51
CA ILE A 315 24.63 0.21 -22.42
C ILE A 315 25.52 -0.02 -21.19
N ARG A 316 25.74 -1.30 -20.82
CA ARG A 316 26.61 -1.65 -19.69
C ARG A 316 28.05 -1.23 -19.93
N ARG A 317 28.60 -1.51 -21.11
CA ARG A 317 29.96 -1.11 -21.49
C ARG A 317 30.15 0.39 -21.39
N SER A 318 29.23 1.18 -21.97
CA SER A 318 29.26 2.64 -21.96
C SER A 318 29.22 3.21 -20.54
N ILE A 319 28.40 2.64 -19.66
CA ILE A 319 28.30 3.12 -18.28
C ILE A 319 29.52 2.74 -17.45
N LEU A 320 29.98 1.49 -17.53
CA LEU A 320 31.11 1.00 -16.72
C LEU A 320 32.45 1.56 -17.21
N GLN A 321 32.70 1.59 -18.52
CA GLN A 321 34.02 1.93 -19.07
C GLN A 321 34.14 3.40 -19.49
N GLU A 322 33.04 4.00 -19.98
CA GLU A 322 33.03 5.38 -20.49
C GLU A 322 32.34 6.36 -19.53
N HIS A 323 31.80 5.89 -18.39
CA HIS A 323 30.99 6.66 -17.43
C HIS A 323 29.90 7.51 -18.11
N THR A 324 29.35 7.01 -19.22
CA THR A 324 28.41 7.74 -20.07
C THR A 324 27.09 6.99 -20.17
N ARG A 325 26.00 7.66 -19.80
CA ARG A 325 24.64 7.12 -19.83
C ARG A 325 24.00 7.26 -21.23
N PRO A 326 22.93 6.49 -21.54
CA PRO A 326 22.24 6.56 -22.84
C PRO A 326 21.73 7.97 -23.23
N ASP A 327 21.45 8.81 -22.24
CA ASP A 327 21.02 10.20 -22.41
C ASP A 327 22.11 11.24 -22.11
N ASN A 328 23.38 10.82 -22.07
CA ASN A 328 24.58 11.62 -21.78
C ASN A 328 24.64 12.25 -20.38
N ARG A 329 23.74 11.89 -19.47
CA ARG A 329 23.81 12.33 -18.07
C ARG A 329 25.02 11.73 -17.36
N LYS A 330 25.46 12.41 -16.30
CA LYS A 330 26.35 11.82 -15.30
C LYS A 330 25.61 10.78 -14.44
N PRO A 331 26.32 9.87 -13.76
CA PRO A 331 25.72 8.90 -12.84
C PRO A 331 24.78 9.54 -11.82
N GLU A 332 25.18 10.64 -11.18
CA GLU A 332 24.43 11.34 -10.13
C GLU A 332 23.38 12.35 -10.64
N GLU A 333 23.31 12.58 -11.95
CA GLU A 333 22.48 13.64 -12.52
C GLU A 333 21.01 13.21 -12.66
N ILE A 334 20.10 14.09 -12.22
CA ILE A 334 18.65 13.91 -12.30
C ILE A 334 18.11 14.52 -13.58
N ARG A 335 17.12 13.88 -14.21
CA ARG A 335 16.48 14.39 -15.44
C ARG A 335 15.77 15.72 -15.18
N PRO A 336 15.54 16.54 -16.22
CA PRO A 336 14.77 17.77 -16.10
C PRO A 336 13.43 17.58 -15.38
N LEU A 337 13.17 18.43 -14.40
CA LEU A 337 11.96 18.39 -13.58
C LEU A 337 10.98 19.50 -14.01
N SER A 338 9.69 19.18 -14.02
CA SER A 338 8.62 20.14 -14.24
C SER A 338 7.37 19.71 -13.49
N SER A 339 6.77 20.64 -12.76
CA SER A 339 5.63 20.36 -11.89
C SER A 339 4.53 21.41 -12.04
N ARG A 340 3.27 20.99 -11.89
CA ARG A 340 2.09 21.86 -11.86
C ARG A 340 1.03 21.32 -10.89
N VAL A 341 0.32 22.23 -10.23
CA VAL A 341 -0.86 21.91 -9.40
C VAL A 341 -2.12 22.60 -9.91
N GLY A 342 -3.30 22.19 -9.45
CA GLY A 342 -4.58 22.81 -9.81
C GLY A 342 -4.92 22.72 -11.30
N LEU A 343 -4.50 21.65 -11.97
CA LEU A 343 -4.65 21.47 -13.41
C LEU A 343 -6.12 21.24 -13.81
N LEU A 344 -6.85 20.47 -13.01
CA LEU A 344 -8.19 20.03 -13.33
C LEU A 344 -9.24 20.88 -12.60
N PRO A 345 -10.26 21.39 -13.28
CA PRO A 345 -11.16 22.38 -12.69
C PRO A 345 -12.13 21.80 -11.67
N ARG A 346 -12.35 20.47 -11.63
CA ARG A 346 -13.41 19.82 -10.84
C ARG A 346 -12.96 18.94 -9.69
N VAL A 347 -11.70 18.54 -9.67
CA VAL A 347 -11.17 17.68 -8.63
C VAL A 347 -10.86 18.49 -7.37
N HIS A 348 -10.65 17.83 -6.24
CA HIS A 348 -10.33 18.54 -5.00
C HIS A 348 -8.87 19.00 -4.98
N GLY A 349 -7.95 18.15 -5.45
CA GLY A 349 -6.57 18.54 -5.75
C GLY A 349 -6.02 17.77 -6.94
N SER A 350 -5.02 18.35 -7.60
CA SER A 350 -4.29 17.70 -8.68
C SER A 350 -2.82 18.09 -8.67
N GLY A 351 -1.94 17.12 -8.97
CA GLY A 351 -0.51 17.31 -9.11
C GLY A 351 0.00 16.62 -10.36
N LEU A 352 0.49 17.38 -11.33
CA LEU A 352 1.20 16.87 -12.50
C LEU A 352 2.71 16.96 -12.23
N PHE A 353 3.36 15.82 -12.06
CA PHE A 353 4.81 15.73 -11.88
C PHE A 353 5.45 15.13 -13.12
N THR A 354 6.48 15.81 -13.65
CA THR A 354 7.26 15.36 -14.81
C THR A 354 8.73 15.33 -14.48
N ARG A 355 9.38 14.20 -14.79
CA ARG A 355 10.83 13.98 -14.66
C ARG A 355 11.34 13.33 -15.94
N GLY A 356 12.01 14.11 -16.78
CA GLY A 356 12.33 13.71 -18.15
C GLY A 356 11.08 13.28 -18.92
N ALA A 357 11.10 12.08 -19.50
CA ALA A 357 9.97 11.48 -20.20
C ALA A 357 9.04 10.64 -19.29
N THR A 358 9.18 10.73 -17.97
CA THR A 358 8.21 10.16 -17.02
C THR A 358 7.26 11.26 -16.55
N GLN A 359 5.96 11.05 -16.72
CA GLN A 359 4.93 12.01 -16.32
C GLN A 359 3.77 11.28 -15.64
N VAL A 360 3.41 11.75 -14.44
CA VAL A 360 2.28 11.24 -13.66
C VAL A 360 1.36 12.38 -13.28
N LEU A 361 0.07 12.21 -13.54
CA LEU A 361 -0.99 13.07 -13.06
C LEU A 361 -1.65 12.40 -11.86
N ASN A 362 -1.47 12.96 -10.68
CA ASN A 362 -2.18 12.52 -9.49
C ASN A 362 -3.42 13.40 -9.25
N ILE A 363 -4.51 12.76 -8.84
CA ILE A 363 -5.76 13.39 -8.46
C ILE A 363 -6.13 12.98 -7.02
N THR A 364 -6.40 13.98 -6.18
CA THR A 364 -6.90 13.79 -4.81
C THR A 364 -8.40 14.06 -4.76
N THR A 365 -9.12 13.14 -4.14
CA THR A 365 -10.55 13.24 -3.81
C THR A 365 -10.74 13.06 -2.31
N LEU A 366 -11.64 13.85 -1.73
CA LEU A 366 -11.94 13.88 -0.30
C LEU A 366 -13.41 13.53 -0.11
N ALA A 367 -13.70 12.66 0.85
CA ALA A 367 -15.05 12.23 1.18
C ALA A 367 -15.25 12.18 2.70
N SER A 368 -16.50 12.03 3.14
CA SER A 368 -16.85 11.80 4.55
C SER A 368 -16.31 10.45 5.05
N PRO A 369 -16.14 10.28 6.38
CA PRO A 369 -15.68 9.04 7.01
C PRO A 369 -16.44 7.78 6.58
N GLY A 370 -17.74 7.87 6.31
CA GLY A 370 -18.56 6.76 5.80
C GLY A 370 -18.07 6.10 4.51
N TYR A 371 -17.23 6.77 3.70
CA TYR A 371 -16.66 6.23 2.46
C TYR A 371 -15.37 5.40 2.65
N ALA A 372 -14.94 5.18 3.90
CA ALA A 372 -13.78 4.36 4.19
C ALA A 372 -13.92 2.97 3.56
N GLN A 373 -12.83 2.47 2.96
CA GLN A 373 -12.85 1.15 2.35
C GLN A 373 -12.76 0.09 3.46
N VAL A 374 -13.74 -0.80 3.51
CA VAL A 374 -13.68 -1.97 4.39
C VAL A 374 -12.82 -3.04 3.73
N ILE A 375 -11.71 -3.39 4.38
CA ILE A 375 -10.81 -4.47 4.00
C ILE A 375 -11.21 -5.69 4.81
N ASP A 376 -11.74 -6.72 4.14
CA ASP A 376 -12.16 -7.99 4.74
C ASP A 376 -11.15 -9.07 4.31
N THR A 377 -10.12 -9.30 5.13
CA THR A 377 -9.13 -10.36 4.92
C THR A 377 -9.27 -11.44 5.99
N MET A 378 -8.39 -12.46 5.92
CA MET A 378 -8.30 -13.47 6.97
C MET A 378 -7.76 -12.87 8.28
N GLU A 379 -6.93 -11.83 8.20
CA GLU A 379 -6.22 -11.23 9.34
C GLU A 379 -7.03 -10.08 9.96
N GLU A 380 -7.64 -9.22 9.15
CA GLU A 380 -8.23 -7.99 9.67
C GLU A 380 -9.57 -7.64 9.02
N ASP A 381 -10.41 -6.95 9.80
CA ASP A 381 -11.52 -6.14 9.31
C ASP A 381 -11.15 -4.67 9.54
N GLU A 382 -10.36 -4.11 8.62
CA GLU A 382 -9.85 -2.73 8.73
C GLU A 382 -10.71 -1.75 7.93
N ARG A 383 -10.81 -0.50 8.41
CA ARG A 383 -11.37 0.61 7.64
C ARG A 383 -10.22 1.50 7.15
N LYS A 384 -9.94 1.40 5.85
CA LYS A 384 -8.88 2.18 5.22
C LYS A 384 -9.38 3.58 4.86
N HIS A 385 -8.71 4.59 5.41
CA HIS A 385 -9.08 5.99 5.23
C HIS A 385 -8.22 6.73 4.20
N PHE A 386 -6.99 6.28 3.98
CA PHE A 386 -6.15 6.73 2.87
C PHE A 386 -6.01 5.60 1.85
N MET A 387 -6.45 5.86 0.61
CA MET A 387 -6.35 4.91 -0.49
C MET A 387 -5.55 5.54 -1.62
N HIS A 388 -4.52 4.85 -2.10
CA HIS A 388 -3.77 5.23 -3.29
C HIS A 388 -3.94 4.19 -4.40
N HIS A 389 -4.52 4.61 -5.52
CA HIS A 389 -4.65 3.79 -6.72
C HIS A 389 -3.64 4.24 -7.77
N TYR A 390 -3.14 3.28 -8.55
CA TYR A 390 -2.16 3.51 -9.59
C TYR A 390 -2.60 2.83 -10.89
N ASN A 391 -2.58 3.57 -11.99
CA ASN A 391 -3.00 3.09 -13.31
C ASN A 391 -1.88 3.29 -14.34
N PHE A 392 -1.62 2.25 -15.15
CA PHE A 392 -0.56 2.25 -16.17
C PHE A 392 -1.11 1.86 -17.55
N PRO A 393 -1.80 2.78 -18.24
CA PRO A 393 -2.42 2.50 -19.52
C PRO A 393 -1.37 2.34 -20.64
N GLY A 394 -1.69 1.56 -21.68
CA GLY A 394 -0.74 1.27 -22.78
C GLY A 394 -0.23 2.50 -23.53
N TYR A 395 -1.03 3.57 -23.62
CA TYR A 395 -0.58 4.81 -24.27
C TYR A 395 0.61 5.46 -23.54
N SER A 396 0.82 5.17 -22.24
CA SER A 396 1.92 5.74 -21.46
C SER A 396 3.30 5.25 -21.91
N THR A 397 3.34 4.10 -22.59
CA THR A 397 4.53 3.52 -23.24
C THR A 397 4.42 3.54 -24.77
N GLY A 398 3.35 4.11 -25.33
CA GLY A 398 3.10 4.10 -26.78
C GLY A 398 2.62 2.75 -27.33
N GLU A 399 2.11 1.86 -26.48
CA GLU A 399 1.70 0.51 -26.85
C GLU A 399 0.18 0.34 -26.89
N VAL A 400 -0.30 -0.56 -27.76
CA VAL A 400 -1.71 -0.98 -27.78
C VAL A 400 -1.90 -2.14 -26.81
N LYS A 401 -2.57 -1.89 -25.68
CA LYS A 401 -2.92 -2.90 -24.67
C LYS A 401 -4.42 -2.87 -24.35
N PRO A 402 -5.08 -4.03 -24.14
CA PRO A 402 -6.45 -4.05 -23.67
C PRO A 402 -6.59 -3.40 -22.29
N MET A 403 -7.56 -2.50 -22.12
CA MET A 403 -7.89 -1.94 -20.81
C MET A 403 -8.64 -3.00 -19.99
N ARG A 404 -7.99 -3.51 -18.94
CA ARG A 404 -8.53 -4.53 -18.01
C ARG A 404 -8.47 -4.00 -16.57
N SER A 405 -8.88 -4.84 -15.62
CA SER A 405 -8.62 -4.57 -14.20
C SER A 405 -7.12 -4.46 -13.91
N PRO A 406 -6.71 -3.71 -12.88
CA PRO A 406 -5.31 -3.53 -12.54
C PRO A 406 -4.57 -4.86 -12.37
N GLY A 407 -3.38 -4.96 -12.97
CA GLY A 407 -2.50 -6.11 -12.83
C GLY A 407 -1.68 -6.06 -11.54
N ARG A 408 -0.95 -7.15 -11.24
CA ARG A 408 -0.09 -7.25 -10.06
C ARG A 408 0.90 -6.09 -9.93
N ARG A 409 1.47 -5.61 -11.06
CA ARG A 409 2.45 -4.52 -11.06
C ARG A 409 1.84 -3.17 -10.69
N GLU A 410 0.62 -2.91 -11.15
CA GLU A 410 -0.10 -1.68 -10.83
C GLU A 410 -0.46 -1.64 -9.34
N ILE A 411 -0.94 -2.76 -8.79
CA ILE A 411 -1.19 -2.91 -7.35
C ILE A 411 0.10 -2.71 -6.55
N GLY A 412 1.20 -3.36 -6.94
CA GLY A 412 2.50 -3.22 -6.26
C GLY A 412 3.07 -1.79 -6.29
N HIS A 413 2.98 -1.10 -7.42
CA HIS A 413 3.42 0.30 -7.50
C HIS A 413 2.49 1.24 -6.72
N GLY A 414 1.18 0.95 -6.72
CA GLY A 414 0.18 1.67 -5.93
C GLY A 414 0.48 1.59 -4.44
N ALA A 415 0.69 0.37 -3.93
CA ALA A 415 1.02 0.11 -2.54
C ALA A 415 2.36 0.75 -2.12
N LEU A 416 3.39 0.71 -2.97
CA LEU A 416 4.67 1.38 -2.67
C LEU A 416 4.49 2.90 -2.52
N ALA A 417 3.72 3.52 -3.41
CA ALA A 417 3.46 4.96 -3.33
C ALA A 417 2.55 5.31 -2.14
N GLU A 418 1.58 4.46 -1.82
CA GLU A 418 0.74 4.60 -0.64
C GLU A 418 1.58 4.57 0.64
N ARG A 419 2.40 3.53 0.81
CA ARG A 419 3.30 3.34 1.95
C ARG A 419 4.27 4.51 2.14
N ALA A 420 4.68 5.15 1.05
CA ALA A 420 5.53 6.33 1.09
C ALA A 420 4.82 7.60 1.59
N LEU A 421 3.51 7.72 1.35
CA LEU A 421 2.71 8.91 1.64
C LEU A 421 1.97 8.81 2.97
N GLU A 422 1.52 7.61 3.33
CA GLU A 422 0.71 7.31 4.51
C GLU A 422 1.28 7.87 5.83
N PRO A 423 2.60 7.75 6.12
CA PRO A 423 3.19 8.34 7.33
C PRO A 423 3.03 9.86 7.46
N MET A 424 2.73 10.55 6.35
CA MET A 424 2.53 12.00 6.30
C MET A 424 1.05 12.39 6.28
N ILE A 425 0.13 11.43 6.19
CA ILE A 425 -1.30 11.70 6.24
C ILE A 425 -1.70 12.04 7.69
N PRO A 426 -2.44 13.14 7.92
CA PRO A 426 -2.89 13.51 9.26
C PRO A 426 -3.87 12.46 9.82
N PRO A 427 -3.91 12.28 11.16
CA PRO A 427 -4.91 11.44 11.79
C PRO A 427 -6.33 11.98 11.55
N GLN A 428 -7.33 11.11 11.59
CA GLN A 428 -8.72 11.49 11.29
C GLN A 428 -9.30 12.54 12.23
N GLU A 429 -8.84 12.55 13.49
CA GLU A 429 -9.24 13.55 14.47
C GLU A 429 -8.86 14.97 14.02
N GLU A 430 -7.69 15.12 13.39
CA GLU A 430 -7.21 16.39 12.86
C GLU A 430 -7.78 16.69 11.46
N PHE A 431 -7.98 15.66 10.65
CA PHE A 431 -8.48 15.78 9.30
C PHE A 431 -9.52 14.69 8.98
N PRO A 432 -10.82 14.96 9.22
CA PRO A 432 -11.87 13.93 9.24
C PRO A 432 -12.36 13.54 7.85
N TYR A 433 -11.43 13.25 6.95
CA TYR A 433 -11.72 12.94 5.55
C TYR A 433 -11.15 11.57 5.20
N VAL A 434 -11.93 10.86 4.39
CA VAL A 434 -11.40 9.75 3.60
C VAL A 434 -10.73 10.35 2.37
N ILE A 435 -9.49 9.94 2.13
CA ILE A 435 -8.64 10.47 1.07
C ILE A 435 -8.44 9.37 0.03
N ARG A 436 -8.88 9.64 -1.20
CA ARG A 436 -8.56 8.81 -2.36
C ARG A 436 -7.59 9.57 -3.27
N SER A 437 -6.36 9.09 -3.35
CA SER A 437 -5.36 9.53 -4.31
C SER A 437 -5.31 8.55 -5.49
N VAL A 438 -5.25 9.08 -6.72
CA VAL A 438 -5.18 8.26 -7.93
C VAL A 438 -4.07 8.80 -8.82
N SER A 439 -3.08 7.96 -9.09
CA SER A 439 -1.99 8.24 -10.03
C SER A 439 -2.31 7.67 -11.41
N GLU A 440 -2.53 8.56 -12.37
CA GLU A 440 -2.61 8.24 -13.79
C GLU A 440 -1.24 8.43 -14.43
N VAL A 441 -0.61 7.34 -14.88
CA VAL A 441 0.65 7.45 -15.62
C VAL A 441 0.36 7.92 -17.04
N VAL A 442 0.84 9.12 -17.36
CA VAL A 442 0.64 9.75 -18.67
C VAL A 442 1.76 9.38 -19.63
N THR A 443 3.00 9.29 -19.14
CA THR A 443 4.17 8.86 -19.93
C THR A 443 5.15 8.15 -19.00
N SER A 444 5.81 7.10 -19.49
CA SER A 444 6.75 6.30 -18.69
C SER A 444 8.07 6.11 -19.41
N ASN A 445 9.16 6.56 -18.79
CA ASN A 445 10.52 6.18 -19.19
C ASN A 445 11.45 6.03 -17.96
N GLY A 446 10.90 5.61 -16.83
CA GLY A 446 11.67 5.39 -15.60
C GLY A 446 10.85 5.71 -14.36
N SER A 447 10.82 4.76 -13.43
CA SER A 447 10.16 4.80 -12.11
C SER A 447 8.97 5.76 -11.98
N THR A 448 7.87 5.36 -12.59
CA THR A 448 6.57 6.03 -12.44
C THR A 448 6.01 5.90 -11.03
N SER A 449 6.38 4.87 -10.27
CA SER A 449 5.99 4.77 -8.84
C SER A 449 6.56 5.91 -8.00
N MET A 450 7.80 6.32 -8.23
CA MET A 450 8.38 7.47 -7.52
C MET A 450 7.82 8.80 -8.01
N ALA A 451 7.49 8.90 -9.31
CA ALA A 451 6.75 10.05 -9.83
C ALA A 451 5.32 10.15 -9.25
N SER A 452 4.68 9.01 -8.96
CA SER A 452 3.40 8.94 -8.25
C SER A 452 3.47 9.47 -6.83
N VAL A 453 4.55 9.18 -6.09
CA VAL A 453 4.78 9.77 -4.76
C VAL A 453 4.88 11.29 -4.88
N CYS A 454 5.73 11.81 -5.77
CA CYS A 454 5.90 13.25 -5.96
C CYS A 454 4.60 13.95 -6.39
N GLY A 455 3.90 13.38 -7.38
CA GLY A 455 2.60 13.89 -7.84
C GLY A 455 1.53 13.81 -6.75
N GLY A 456 1.51 12.72 -5.97
CA GLY A 456 0.62 12.51 -4.83
C GLY A 456 0.79 13.55 -3.74
N THR A 457 2.03 13.79 -3.31
CA THR A 457 2.37 14.87 -2.36
C THR A 457 1.81 16.22 -2.82
N MET A 458 2.11 16.62 -4.06
CA MET A 458 1.63 17.92 -4.57
C MET A 458 0.10 17.96 -4.71
N SER A 459 -0.54 16.85 -5.10
CA SER A 459 -1.99 16.75 -5.22
C SER A 459 -2.71 16.82 -3.87
N LEU A 460 -2.14 16.20 -2.83
CA LEU A 460 -2.63 16.30 -1.45
C LEU A 460 -2.51 17.74 -0.93
N MET A 461 -1.37 18.38 -1.13
CA MET A 461 -1.15 19.79 -0.76
C MET A 461 -2.10 20.73 -1.51
N ASP A 462 -2.31 20.50 -2.81
CA ASP A 462 -3.25 21.27 -3.64
C ASP A 462 -4.72 21.08 -3.21
N ALA A 463 -5.07 19.90 -2.68
CA ALA A 463 -6.39 19.65 -2.10
C ALA A 463 -6.61 20.33 -0.74
N GLY A 464 -5.55 20.85 -0.12
CA GLY A 464 -5.56 21.40 1.24
C GLY A 464 -5.48 20.32 2.34
N VAL A 465 -4.98 19.12 2.03
CA VAL A 465 -4.72 18.10 3.05
C VAL A 465 -3.50 18.56 3.86
N PRO A 466 -3.62 18.70 5.20
CA PRO A 466 -2.53 19.16 6.05
C PRO A 466 -1.54 18.02 6.31
N ILE A 467 -0.85 17.57 5.26
CA ILE A 467 0.19 16.54 5.39
C ILE A 467 1.31 17.03 6.30
N LYS A 468 1.85 16.13 7.14
CA LYS A 468 2.89 16.46 8.13
C LYS A 468 4.11 17.11 7.47
N ARG A 469 4.62 16.50 6.39
CA ARG A 469 5.71 17.02 5.53
C ARG A 469 5.57 16.51 4.10
N PRO A 470 6.11 17.24 3.10
CA PRO A 470 6.12 16.78 1.72
C PRO A 470 7.12 15.64 1.51
N VAL A 471 6.68 14.62 0.77
CA VAL A 471 7.47 13.43 0.41
C VAL A 471 7.90 13.52 -1.05
N SER A 472 9.14 13.17 -1.35
CA SER A 472 9.62 12.96 -2.72
C SER A 472 10.25 11.57 -2.86
N GLY A 473 10.39 11.10 -4.09
CA GLY A 473 10.94 9.78 -4.38
C GLY A 473 11.91 9.76 -5.55
N ILE A 474 12.92 8.89 -5.47
CA ILE A 474 13.92 8.67 -6.51
C ILE A 474 14.07 7.17 -6.79
N ALA A 475 14.36 6.84 -8.05
CA ALA A 475 14.83 5.51 -8.41
C ALA A 475 16.30 5.55 -8.76
N MET A 476 17.02 4.62 -8.18
CA MET A 476 18.44 4.41 -8.30
C MET A 476 18.65 3.08 -9.01
N GLY A 477 19.79 2.93 -9.66
CA GLY A 477 20.23 1.64 -10.19
C GLY A 477 21.71 1.44 -9.94
N LEU A 478 22.16 0.21 -10.12
CA LEU A 478 23.57 -0.13 -10.10
C LEU A 478 23.91 -1.09 -11.23
N MET A 479 25.07 -0.86 -11.83
CA MET A 479 25.71 -1.79 -12.76
C MET A 479 27.02 -2.26 -12.14
N MET A 480 27.28 -3.56 -12.24
CA MET A 480 28.51 -4.19 -11.74
C MET A 480 29.15 -5.01 -12.86
N GLY A 481 30.43 -4.73 -13.14
CA GLY A 481 31.26 -5.52 -14.04
C GLY A 481 31.76 -6.82 -13.38
N GLU A 482 32.27 -7.74 -14.20
CA GLU A 482 32.77 -9.04 -13.75
C GLU A 482 33.98 -8.92 -12.80
N ASP A 483 34.79 -7.86 -12.96
CA ASP A 483 35.96 -7.57 -12.13
C ASP A 483 35.61 -6.84 -10.81
N GLY A 484 34.31 -6.65 -10.52
CA GLY A 484 33.82 -5.96 -9.33
C GLY A 484 33.77 -4.44 -9.43
N GLU A 485 34.15 -3.85 -10.57
CA GLU A 485 33.89 -2.44 -10.88
C GLU A 485 32.38 -2.17 -10.88
N TYR A 486 31.94 -1.02 -10.35
CA TYR A 486 30.51 -0.69 -10.31
C TYR A 486 30.25 0.80 -10.49
N GLU A 487 29.03 1.13 -10.93
CA GLU A 487 28.53 2.49 -11.06
C GLU A 487 27.13 2.61 -10.45
N ILE A 488 26.90 3.65 -9.64
CA ILE A 488 25.59 3.95 -9.01
C ILE A 488 24.90 5.06 -9.78
N LEU A 489 23.72 4.76 -10.29
CA LEU A 489 22.95 5.66 -11.16
C LEU A 489 21.78 6.28 -10.41
N SER A 490 21.69 7.60 -10.44
CA SER A 490 20.54 8.38 -9.98
C SER A 490 19.52 8.55 -11.10
N ASP A 491 18.24 8.47 -10.72
CA ASP A 491 17.10 8.72 -11.59
C ASP A 491 17.16 7.89 -12.89
N ILE A 492 17.12 6.57 -12.73
CA ILE A 492 17.30 5.63 -13.84
C ILE A 492 16.17 5.71 -14.87
N ILE A 493 16.54 5.50 -16.14
CA ILE A 493 15.60 5.30 -17.26
C ILE A 493 15.28 3.80 -17.47
N GLY A 494 14.24 3.50 -18.24
CA GLY A 494 13.81 2.11 -18.48
C GLY A 494 14.91 1.20 -19.04
N GLY A 495 15.74 1.71 -19.97
CA GLY A 495 16.87 0.96 -20.51
C GLY A 495 17.99 0.66 -19.49
N GLU A 496 18.17 1.53 -18.51
CA GLU A 496 19.16 1.35 -17.43
C GLU A 496 18.65 0.33 -16.40
N ASP A 497 17.37 0.33 -16.05
CA ASP A 497 16.74 -0.69 -15.18
C ASP A 497 16.83 -2.09 -15.82
N PHE A 498 16.45 -2.20 -17.09
CA PHE A 498 16.52 -3.46 -17.84
C PHE A 498 17.96 -4.02 -17.93
N SER A 499 18.93 -3.11 -18.05
CA SER A 499 20.34 -3.47 -18.21
C SER A 499 21.09 -3.62 -16.88
N GLY A 500 20.56 -3.04 -15.80
CA GLY A 500 21.19 -2.97 -14.49
C GLY A 500 21.02 -4.22 -13.64
N ASP A 501 21.82 -4.28 -12.59
CA ASP A 501 21.96 -5.41 -11.68
C ASP A 501 21.22 -5.21 -10.35
N MET A 502 20.86 -3.96 -10.05
CA MET A 502 19.99 -3.59 -8.93
C MET A 502 19.09 -2.43 -9.35
N ASP A 503 17.82 -2.49 -8.97
CA ASP A 503 16.93 -1.34 -8.97
C ASP A 503 16.46 -1.03 -7.55
N PHE A 504 16.65 0.22 -7.15
CA PHE A 504 16.47 0.65 -5.77
C PHE A 504 15.65 1.94 -5.72
N LYS A 505 14.51 1.91 -5.05
CA LYS A 505 13.55 3.02 -4.96
C LYS A 505 13.51 3.50 -3.53
N VAL A 506 13.68 4.81 -3.34
CA VAL A 506 13.67 5.44 -2.03
C VAL A 506 12.74 6.64 -2.07
N ALA A 507 11.79 6.68 -1.14
CA ALA A 507 10.91 7.80 -0.89
C ALA A 507 11.07 8.28 0.55
N GLY A 508 10.82 9.57 0.78
CA GLY A 508 11.02 10.16 2.09
C GLY A 508 10.89 11.68 2.10
N THR A 509 10.96 12.22 3.30
CA THR A 509 10.95 13.66 3.56
C THR A 509 12.39 14.18 3.68
N SER A 510 12.53 15.44 4.11
CA SER A 510 13.81 15.99 4.55
C SER A 510 14.36 15.35 5.83
N ASN A 511 13.53 14.63 6.58
CA ASN A 511 13.89 14.09 7.90
C ASN A 511 14.24 12.60 7.87
N GLY A 512 13.87 11.88 6.82
CA GLY A 512 14.17 10.46 6.71
C GLY A 512 13.38 9.79 5.60
N ILE A 513 13.56 8.48 5.50
CA ILE A 513 12.92 7.57 4.56
C ILE A 513 11.50 7.28 5.06
N THR A 514 10.55 7.29 4.13
CA THR A 514 9.17 6.83 4.38
C THR A 514 8.85 5.52 3.67
N ALA A 515 9.53 5.22 2.56
CA ALA A 515 9.43 3.92 1.92
C ALA A 515 10.70 3.56 1.16
N VAL A 516 10.98 2.26 1.09
CA VAL A 516 12.10 1.70 0.35
C VAL A 516 11.68 0.43 -0.38
N GLN A 517 12.20 0.23 -1.58
CA GLN A 517 12.04 -1.02 -2.33
C GLN A 517 13.33 -1.31 -3.08
N MET A 518 13.84 -2.53 -2.99
CA MET A 518 15.05 -2.95 -3.69
C MET A 518 14.82 -4.31 -4.33
N ASP A 519 15.30 -4.47 -5.56
CA ASP A 519 15.40 -5.75 -6.24
C ASP A 519 16.84 -5.91 -6.76
N ILE A 520 17.49 -6.99 -6.33
CA ILE A 520 18.87 -7.32 -6.66
C ILE A 520 18.86 -8.55 -7.57
N LYS A 521 19.55 -8.45 -8.70
CA LYS A 521 19.59 -9.47 -9.76
C LYS A 521 20.90 -10.27 -9.78
N ILE A 522 21.90 -9.87 -8.98
CA ILE A 522 23.23 -10.49 -8.93
C ILE A 522 23.71 -10.64 -7.48
N GLU A 523 24.67 -11.52 -7.27
CA GLU A 523 25.44 -11.58 -6.03
C GLU A 523 26.50 -10.47 -5.98
N GLY A 524 27.06 -10.18 -4.79
CA GLY A 524 28.22 -9.29 -4.65
C GLY A 524 27.93 -7.83 -4.27
N ILE A 525 26.67 -7.46 -4.01
CA ILE A 525 26.34 -6.12 -3.48
C ILE A 525 26.67 -6.07 -1.99
N THR A 526 27.73 -5.33 -1.65
CA THR A 526 28.22 -5.21 -0.28
C THR A 526 27.46 -4.13 0.50
N SER A 527 27.57 -4.17 1.84
CA SER A 527 27.01 -3.13 2.71
C SER A 527 27.56 -1.73 2.39
N GLU A 528 28.83 -1.62 1.99
CA GLU A 528 29.45 -0.36 1.57
C GLU A 528 28.81 0.22 0.29
N ILE A 529 28.46 -0.65 -0.67
CA ILE A 529 27.77 -0.23 -1.90
C ILE A 529 26.36 0.28 -1.55
N MET A 530 25.65 -0.40 -0.64
CA MET A 530 24.33 0.03 -0.18
C MET A 530 24.37 1.39 0.54
N GLU A 531 25.37 1.61 1.39
CA GLU A 531 25.59 2.90 2.08
C GLU A 531 25.76 4.05 1.06
N LYS A 532 26.61 3.87 0.06
CA LYS A 532 26.81 4.87 -1.01
C LYS A 532 25.53 5.10 -1.82
N ALA A 533 24.80 4.03 -2.14
CA ALA A 533 23.55 4.12 -2.87
C ALA A 533 22.47 4.90 -2.09
N LEU A 534 22.35 4.66 -0.78
CA LEU A 534 21.44 5.40 0.12
C LEU A 534 21.82 6.88 0.22
N ALA A 535 23.10 7.21 0.39
CA ALA A 535 23.59 8.59 0.46
C ALA A 535 23.33 9.37 -0.86
N GLN A 536 23.59 8.73 -2.00
CA GLN A 536 23.29 9.32 -3.31
C GLN A 536 21.78 9.47 -3.53
N ALA A 537 20.97 8.51 -3.07
CA ALA A 537 19.51 8.58 -3.11
C ALA A 537 18.98 9.74 -2.26
N GLN A 538 19.52 9.94 -1.05
CA GLN A 538 19.15 11.06 -0.16
C GLN A 538 19.38 12.40 -0.85
N THR A 539 20.56 12.59 -1.46
CA THR A 539 20.90 13.81 -2.21
C THR A 539 19.92 14.03 -3.37
N GLY A 540 19.63 12.97 -4.12
CA GLY A 540 18.73 13.08 -5.26
C GLY A 540 17.27 13.34 -4.87
N ARG A 541 16.80 12.72 -3.78
CA ARG A 541 15.49 12.96 -3.17
C ARG A 541 15.35 14.42 -2.75
N ALA A 542 16.35 14.96 -2.04
CA ALA A 542 16.36 16.36 -1.63
C ALA A 542 16.29 17.33 -2.82
N HIS A 543 17.01 17.05 -3.92
CA HIS A 543 16.93 17.85 -5.14
C HIS A 543 15.52 17.88 -5.74
N ILE A 544 14.86 16.71 -5.83
CA ILE A 544 13.48 16.61 -6.35
C ILE A 544 12.49 17.32 -5.42
N LEU A 545 12.64 17.16 -4.10
CA LEU A 545 11.80 17.82 -3.10
C LEU A 545 11.85 19.33 -3.25
N ASN A 546 13.06 19.90 -3.37
CA ASN A 546 13.23 21.34 -3.53
C ASN A 546 12.50 21.87 -4.77
N HIS A 547 12.56 21.16 -5.90
CA HIS A 547 11.80 21.53 -7.10
C HIS A 547 10.28 21.49 -6.86
N MET A 548 9.77 20.48 -6.16
CA MET A 548 8.34 20.39 -5.84
C MET A 548 7.89 21.59 -5.00
N LEU A 549 8.70 22.00 -4.02
CA LEU A 549 8.43 23.13 -3.14
C LEU A 549 8.41 24.48 -3.86
N GLU A 550 9.13 24.64 -4.98
CA GLU A 550 9.02 25.81 -5.86
C GLU A 550 7.64 25.91 -6.52
N THR A 551 6.94 24.78 -6.70
CA THR A 551 5.59 24.73 -7.29
C THR A 551 4.50 24.90 -6.25
N ILE A 552 4.64 24.24 -5.10
CA ILE A 552 3.73 24.34 -3.97
C ILE A 552 4.53 24.16 -2.66
N ALA A 553 4.75 25.26 -1.95
CA ALA A 553 5.62 25.26 -0.77
C ALA A 553 4.97 24.62 0.46
N GLU A 554 3.65 24.76 0.60
CA GLU A 554 2.86 24.28 1.73
C GLU A 554 1.46 23.86 1.25
N PRO A 555 0.74 22.99 2.00
CA PRO A 555 -0.66 22.72 1.72
C PRO A 555 -1.48 24.01 1.60
N ARG A 556 -2.49 24.02 0.72
CA ARG A 556 -3.42 25.16 0.65
C ARG A 556 -4.10 25.37 2.00
N SER A 557 -4.19 26.63 2.43
CA SER A 557 -4.85 27.02 3.68
C SER A 557 -6.33 26.63 3.72
N ASP A 558 -6.97 26.64 2.56
CA ASP A 558 -8.38 26.28 2.40
C ASP A 558 -8.51 25.04 1.53
N LEU A 559 -9.39 24.13 1.97
CA LEU A 559 -9.86 23.03 1.14
C LEU A 559 -10.54 23.56 -0.13
N SER A 560 -10.47 22.80 -1.22
CA SER A 560 -11.23 23.08 -2.44
C SER A 560 -12.69 23.41 -2.13
N SER A 561 -13.27 24.40 -2.81
CA SER A 561 -14.67 24.78 -2.66
C SER A 561 -15.66 23.69 -3.09
N ARG A 562 -15.14 22.60 -3.68
CA ARG A 562 -15.91 21.41 -4.10
C ARG A 562 -15.76 20.23 -3.15
N ALA A 563 -14.75 20.27 -2.28
CA ALA A 563 -14.61 19.26 -1.25
C ALA A 563 -15.76 19.40 -0.23
N PRO A 564 -16.27 18.27 0.30
CA PRO A 564 -17.26 18.33 1.38
C PRO A 564 -16.69 19.12 2.55
N ARG A 565 -17.56 19.87 3.24
CA ARG A 565 -17.19 20.55 4.49
C ARG A 565 -17.70 19.73 5.64
N ILE A 566 -16.79 19.31 6.52
CA ILE A 566 -17.11 18.44 7.65
C ILE A 566 -16.99 19.27 8.92
N VAL A 567 -18.05 19.26 9.72
CA VAL A 567 -18.06 19.83 11.05
C VAL A 567 -17.97 18.68 12.04
N GLN A 568 -17.01 18.76 12.96
CA GLN A 568 -16.86 17.83 14.08
C GLN A 568 -17.59 18.38 15.31
N HIS A 569 -18.28 17.50 16.02
CA HIS A 569 -18.87 17.82 17.32
C HIS A 569 -18.79 16.61 18.24
N ARG A 570 -18.23 16.80 19.44
CA ARG A 570 -18.16 15.75 20.46
C ARG A 570 -19.39 15.83 21.35
N ILE A 571 -20.05 14.70 21.54
CA ILE A 571 -21.19 14.48 22.44
C ILE A 571 -20.78 13.48 23.51
N ASP A 572 -21.57 13.39 24.58
CA ASP A 572 -21.39 12.33 25.58
C ASP A 572 -21.72 10.96 24.92
N PRO A 573 -20.85 9.93 25.04
CA PRO A 573 -21.11 8.58 24.52
C PRO A 573 -22.48 8.00 24.91
N ASP A 574 -22.99 8.32 26.10
CA ASP A 574 -24.31 7.85 26.55
C ASP A 574 -25.46 8.43 25.71
N LYS A 575 -25.24 9.57 25.04
CA LYS A 575 -26.23 10.25 24.18
C LYS A 575 -26.20 9.81 22.73
N ILE A 576 -25.26 8.97 22.31
CA ILE A 576 -25.22 8.41 20.95
C ILE A 576 -26.56 7.76 20.60
N ARG A 577 -27.18 7.06 21.57
CA ARG A 577 -28.49 6.40 21.40
C ARG A 577 -29.62 7.38 21.09
N ASP A 578 -29.57 8.58 21.64
CA ASP A 578 -30.60 9.61 21.45
C ASP A 578 -30.50 10.22 20.04
N VAL A 579 -29.28 10.38 19.53
CA VAL A 579 -29.02 10.87 18.16
C VAL A 579 -29.35 9.82 17.10
N ILE A 580 -28.98 8.56 17.32
CA ILE A 580 -29.30 7.46 16.39
C ILE A 580 -30.81 7.18 16.40
N GLY A 581 -31.42 7.16 17.59
CA GLY A 581 -32.81 6.75 17.77
C GLY A 581 -33.04 5.25 17.59
N LYS A 582 -34.28 4.81 17.78
CA LYS A 582 -34.62 3.38 17.69
C LYS A 582 -34.43 2.86 16.26
N GLY A 583 -33.44 1.99 16.06
CA GLY A 583 -33.15 1.41 14.75
C GLY A 583 -32.65 2.42 13.71
N GLY A 584 -32.09 3.56 14.15
CA GLY A 584 -31.59 4.61 13.26
C GLY A 584 -32.66 5.60 12.78
N GLU A 585 -33.88 5.58 13.32
CA GLU A 585 -34.98 6.44 12.85
C GLU A 585 -34.64 7.94 12.95
N THR A 586 -34.07 8.39 14.08
CA THR A 586 -33.76 9.81 14.32
C THR A 586 -32.66 10.30 13.38
N ILE A 587 -31.55 9.56 13.28
CA ILE A 587 -30.42 9.94 12.42
C ILE A 587 -30.81 9.91 10.94
N ASN A 588 -31.57 8.91 10.49
CA ASN A 588 -32.04 8.85 9.11
C ASN A 588 -32.96 10.02 8.77
N LYS A 589 -33.85 10.41 9.70
CA LYS A 589 -34.70 11.59 9.54
C LYS A 589 -33.89 12.89 9.49
N LEU A 590 -32.87 13.02 10.33
CA LEU A 590 -31.95 14.18 10.29
C LEU A 590 -31.24 14.27 8.94
N ILE A 591 -30.70 13.16 8.44
CA ILE A 591 -30.04 13.08 7.14
C ILE A 591 -31.01 13.44 6.01
N GLU A 592 -32.24 12.89 6.02
CA GLU A 592 -33.25 13.17 4.99
C GLU A 592 -33.70 14.63 4.98
N GLU A 593 -33.95 15.22 6.15
CA GLU A 593 -34.47 16.59 6.26
C GLU A 593 -33.39 17.66 6.01
N THR A 594 -32.14 17.40 6.40
CA THR A 594 -31.05 18.38 6.27
C THR A 594 -30.22 18.18 5.00
N GLY A 595 -30.28 17.00 4.39
CA GLY A 595 -29.41 16.61 3.28
C GLY A 595 -27.92 16.56 3.66
N ALA A 596 -27.60 16.57 4.95
CA ALA A 596 -26.23 16.37 5.45
C ALA A 596 -25.96 14.88 5.65
N GLN A 597 -24.70 14.47 5.52
CA GLN A 597 -24.29 13.13 5.95
C GLN A 597 -23.83 13.21 7.40
N ILE A 598 -24.29 12.28 8.24
CA ILE A 598 -23.97 12.24 9.67
C ILE A 598 -23.36 10.87 9.96
N ASP A 599 -22.10 10.86 10.38
CA ASP A 599 -21.40 9.69 10.89
C ASP A 599 -21.15 9.90 12.39
N ILE A 600 -21.36 8.87 13.21
CA ILE A 600 -21.16 8.93 14.67
C ILE A 600 -20.24 7.78 15.06
N GLU A 601 -19.15 8.11 15.76
CA GLU A 601 -18.20 7.16 16.33
C GLU A 601 -18.63 6.73 17.74
N ASP A 602 -18.18 5.55 18.16
CA ASP A 602 -18.55 4.94 19.45
C ASP A 602 -18.04 5.75 20.67
N ASP A 603 -17.07 6.63 20.47
CA ASP A 603 -16.49 7.50 21.50
C ASP A 603 -17.22 8.85 21.66
N GLY A 604 -18.31 9.05 20.92
CA GLY A 604 -19.13 10.26 20.93
C GLY A 604 -18.70 11.34 19.94
N LEU A 605 -17.75 11.08 19.04
CA LEU A 605 -17.40 12.02 17.98
C LEU A 605 -18.43 11.94 16.83
N VAL A 606 -19.05 13.08 16.51
CA VAL A 606 -20.04 13.21 15.42
C VAL A 606 -19.43 14.01 14.28
N TYR A 607 -19.44 13.44 13.08
CA TYR A 607 -19.06 14.09 11.84
C TYR A 607 -20.29 14.46 11.03
N ILE A 608 -20.42 15.74 10.70
CA ILE A 608 -21.53 16.26 9.89
C ILE A 608 -20.96 16.85 8.62
N ALA A 609 -21.17 16.16 7.50
CA ALA A 609 -20.67 16.58 6.20
C ALA A 609 -21.75 17.28 5.37
N ALA A 610 -21.44 18.48 4.89
CA ALA A 610 -22.18 19.16 3.84
C ALA A 610 -21.60 18.84 2.46
N GLU A 611 -22.44 18.32 1.57
CA GLU A 611 -22.14 18.28 0.14
C GLU A 611 -22.14 19.69 -0.48
N GLN A 612 -21.63 19.82 -1.71
CA GLN A 612 -21.40 21.09 -2.37
C GLN A 612 -22.66 21.99 -2.37
N GLY A 613 -22.56 23.16 -1.71
CA GLY A 613 -23.64 24.15 -1.65
C GLY A 613 -24.67 23.94 -0.53
N ASN A 614 -24.54 22.91 0.30
CA ASN A 614 -25.44 22.61 1.42
C ASN A 614 -24.82 22.90 2.81
N ALA A 615 -24.05 23.97 2.93
CA ALA A 615 -23.47 24.37 4.22
C ALA A 615 -24.54 24.67 5.28
N GLU A 616 -25.70 25.16 4.84
CA GLU A 616 -26.86 25.41 5.70
C GLU A 616 -27.44 24.11 6.29
N GLY A 617 -27.51 23.03 5.49
CA GLY A 617 -27.97 21.72 5.94
C GLY A 617 -27.08 21.13 7.04
N ALA A 618 -25.76 21.21 6.90
CA ALA A 618 -24.85 20.75 7.96
C ALA A 618 -24.97 21.56 9.25
N GLN A 619 -25.16 22.88 9.15
CA GLN A 619 -25.37 23.72 10.33
C GLN A 619 -26.70 23.36 11.03
N GLN A 620 -27.78 23.15 10.27
CA GLN A 620 -29.06 22.69 10.82
C GLN A 620 -28.95 21.31 11.48
N ALA A 621 -28.21 20.37 10.86
CA ALA A 621 -27.95 19.07 11.44
C ALA A 621 -27.18 19.19 12.76
N LEU A 622 -26.14 20.05 12.81
CA LEU A 622 -25.38 20.30 14.03
C LEU A 622 -26.24 20.87 15.15
N GLU A 623 -27.09 21.85 14.86
CA GLU A 623 -27.98 22.46 15.85
C GLU A 623 -28.97 21.45 16.42
N ARG A 624 -29.49 20.54 15.58
CA ARG A 624 -30.39 19.47 16.02
C ARG A 624 -29.68 18.40 16.82
N VAL A 625 -28.46 17.99 16.43
CA VAL A 625 -27.63 17.07 17.21
C VAL A 625 -27.33 17.68 18.59
N LYS A 626 -26.97 18.98 18.64
CA LYS A 626 -26.83 19.71 19.91
C LYS A 626 -28.11 19.70 20.71
N ALA A 627 -29.25 20.04 20.11
CA ALA A 627 -30.53 20.06 20.82
C ALA A 627 -30.92 18.68 21.43
N LEU A 628 -30.52 17.58 20.79
CA LEU A 628 -30.75 16.21 21.29
C LEU A 628 -29.78 15.81 22.42
N THR A 629 -28.57 16.39 22.43
CA THR A 629 -27.47 15.97 23.30
C THR A 629 -27.23 16.92 24.47
N THR A 630 -27.65 18.18 24.35
CA THR A 630 -27.54 19.18 25.42
C THR A 630 -28.35 18.72 26.64
N GLU A 631 -27.69 18.78 27.79
CA GLU A 631 -28.35 18.55 29.07
C GLU A 631 -28.85 19.87 29.66
N PRO A 632 -30.04 19.87 30.28
CA PRO A 632 -30.52 21.04 31.01
C PRO A 632 -29.59 21.35 32.19
N GLU A 633 -29.02 22.55 32.24
CA GLU A 633 -28.18 23.02 33.33
C GLU A 633 -29.01 23.67 34.44
N VAL A 634 -28.77 23.25 35.69
CA VAL A 634 -29.45 23.83 36.86
C VAL A 634 -29.03 25.29 37.00
N GLY A 635 -30.00 26.19 36.97
CA GLY A 635 -29.82 27.63 37.06
C GLY A 635 -30.00 28.36 35.72
N GLU A 636 -30.09 27.66 34.59
CA GLU A 636 -30.33 28.27 33.29
C GLU A 636 -31.83 28.56 33.06
N ILE A 637 -32.12 29.59 32.27
CA ILE A 637 -33.49 30.01 31.93
C ILE A 637 -33.80 29.51 30.51
N TYR A 638 -34.86 28.70 30.41
CA TYR A 638 -35.35 28.15 29.16
C TYR A 638 -36.68 28.79 28.76
N GLU A 639 -36.91 28.89 27.45
CA GLU A 639 -38.19 29.30 26.87
C GLU A 639 -38.87 28.04 26.33
N GLY A 640 -39.80 27.48 27.11
CA GLY A 640 -40.37 26.16 26.87
C GLY A 640 -41.87 26.21 26.60
N LYS A 641 -42.38 25.18 25.91
CA LYS A 641 -43.81 25.09 25.55
C LYS A 641 -44.56 24.19 26.53
N VAL A 642 -45.73 24.62 26.98
CA VAL A 642 -46.60 23.81 27.84
C VAL A 642 -47.15 22.64 27.02
N VAL A 643 -46.72 21.42 27.36
CA VAL A 643 -47.16 20.19 26.67
C VAL A 643 -48.43 19.64 27.31
N ARG A 644 -48.52 19.71 28.64
CA ARG A 644 -49.67 19.18 29.39
C ARG A 644 -49.88 19.91 30.70
N LEU A 645 -51.13 20.22 31.01
CA LEU A 645 -51.53 20.75 32.32
C LEU A 645 -52.02 19.64 33.25
N MET A 646 -51.69 19.74 34.54
CA MET A 646 -52.17 18.88 35.61
C MET A 646 -52.64 19.74 36.78
N GLU A 647 -53.49 19.21 37.66
CA GLU A 647 -54.02 19.95 38.82
C GLU A 647 -52.95 20.54 39.75
N TYR A 648 -51.73 20.00 39.74
CA TYR A 648 -50.62 20.42 40.61
C TYR A 648 -49.48 21.14 39.88
N GLY A 649 -49.53 21.27 38.55
CA GLY A 649 -48.40 21.81 37.78
C GLY A 649 -48.54 21.64 36.27
N ALA A 650 -47.66 22.32 35.53
CA ALA A 650 -47.57 22.24 34.08
C ALA A 650 -46.31 21.48 33.68
N PHE A 651 -46.43 20.54 32.74
CA PHE A 651 -45.28 19.96 32.06
C PHE A 651 -44.89 20.87 30.91
N VAL A 652 -43.69 21.44 31.01
CA VAL A 652 -43.13 22.36 30.03
C VAL A 652 -41.95 21.66 29.34
N GLU A 653 -42.04 21.50 28.03
CA GLU A 653 -40.92 21.01 27.21
C GLU A 653 -39.91 22.15 27.05
N ILE A 654 -38.76 22.01 27.71
CA ILE A 654 -37.69 23.02 27.69
C ILE A 654 -36.64 22.72 26.63
N MET A 655 -36.54 21.46 26.21
CA MET A 655 -35.70 20.95 25.12
C MET A 655 -36.41 19.77 24.47
N PRO A 656 -36.13 19.44 23.20
CA PRO A 656 -36.79 18.33 22.50
C PRO A 656 -36.77 17.02 23.31
N GLY A 657 -37.95 16.54 23.69
CA GLY A 657 -38.10 15.30 24.48
C GLY A 657 -37.72 15.40 25.96
N LYS A 658 -37.43 16.60 26.49
CA LYS A 658 -37.16 16.84 27.92
C LYS A 658 -38.20 17.77 28.53
N ASP A 659 -39.15 17.15 29.23
CA ASP A 659 -40.20 17.84 29.97
C ASP A 659 -39.76 18.11 31.41
N GLY A 660 -39.93 19.35 31.85
CA GLY A 660 -39.82 19.70 33.26
C GLY A 660 -41.17 20.05 33.88
N LEU A 661 -41.29 19.78 35.18
CA LEU A 661 -42.48 20.11 35.94
C LEU A 661 -42.35 21.52 36.52
N LEU A 662 -43.19 22.43 36.05
CA LEU A 662 -43.46 23.70 36.70
C LEU A 662 -44.58 23.49 37.72
N HIS A 663 -44.23 23.35 38.99
CA HIS A 663 -45.21 23.15 40.06
C HIS A 663 -46.03 24.44 40.27
N ILE A 664 -47.31 24.32 40.66
CA ILE A 664 -48.21 25.48 40.86
C ILE A 664 -47.64 26.50 41.86
N SER A 665 -46.86 26.04 42.84
CA SER A 665 -46.19 26.91 43.82
C SER A 665 -45.04 27.75 43.26
N GLU A 666 -44.50 27.37 42.10
CA GLU A 666 -43.34 28.01 41.45
C GLU A 666 -43.75 28.93 40.28
N LEU A 667 -45.06 29.20 40.14
CA LEU A 667 -45.65 29.87 38.99
C LEU A 667 -45.61 31.40 39.10
N ASN A 668 -46.11 31.99 40.19
CA ASN A 668 -46.16 33.44 40.46
C ASN A 668 -46.04 33.73 41.97
N GLU A 669 -45.51 34.89 42.41
CA GLU A 669 -45.31 35.23 43.83
C GLU A 669 -46.59 35.25 44.70
N GLY A 670 -47.79 35.17 44.10
CA GLY A 670 -49.09 35.04 44.77
C GLY A 670 -49.61 33.60 44.92
N HIS A 671 -50.76 33.45 45.60
CA HIS A 671 -51.50 32.17 45.65
C HIS A 671 -52.27 31.97 44.34
N VAL A 672 -52.02 30.84 43.66
CA VAL A 672 -52.72 30.45 42.44
C VAL A 672 -53.62 29.27 42.79
N ASP A 673 -54.94 29.44 42.65
CA ASP A 673 -55.94 28.41 43.00
C ASP A 673 -56.09 27.35 41.90
N ASP A 674 -55.98 27.74 40.63
CA ASP A 674 -56.05 26.85 39.46
C ASP A 674 -54.97 27.23 38.43
N ILE A 675 -54.26 26.24 37.91
CA ILE A 675 -53.22 26.46 36.90
C ILE A 675 -53.79 26.84 35.53
N ASN A 676 -55.05 26.45 35.24
CA ASN A 676 -55.73 26.75 33.98
C ASN A 676 -56.06 28.23 33.81
N ASP A 677 -56.02 29.01 34.90
CA ASP A 677 -56.26 30.45 34.86
C ASP A 677 -55.03 31.23 34.37
N GLU A 678 -53.84 30.61 34.44
CA GLU A 678 -52.56 31.28 34.17
C GLU A 678 -51.80 30.68 32.97
N LEU A 679 -52.05 29.42 32.61
CA LEU A 679 -51.39 28.73 31.50
C LEU A 679 -52.41 27.92 30.69
N SER A 680 -52.24 27.92 29.37
CA SER A 680 -52.93 27.03 28.44
C SER A 680 -51.96 26.03 27.82
N GLU A 681 -52.45 24.84 27.46
CA GLU A 681 -51.66 23.90 26.67
C GLU A 681 -51.26 24.54 25.35
N GLY A 682 -49.97 24.51 25.04
CA GLY A 682 -49.38 25.15 23.89
C GLY A 682 -48.78 26.53 24.14
N ASP A 683 -48.97 27.13 25.32
CA ASP A 683 -48.35 28.41 25.67
C ASP A 683 -46.83 28.30 25.78
N THR A 684 -46.13 29.37 25.41
CA THR A 684 -44.67 29.48 25.55
C THR A 684 -44.34 30.31 26.79
N VAL A 685 -43.54 29.74 27.69
CA VAL A 685 -43.21 30.34 28.99
C VAL A 685 -41.72 30.30 29.27
N LYS A 686 -41.22 31.37 29.91
CA LYS A 686 -39.84 31.42 30.41
C LYS A 686 -39.77 30.83 31.82
N VAL A 687 -38.91 29.85 32.00
CA VAL A 687 -38.79 29.06 33.23
C VAL A 687 -37.31 28.75 33.52
N LYS A 688 -36.91 28.84 34.77
CA LYS A 688 -35.56 28.50 35.24
C LYS A 688 -35.55 27.07 35.76
N LEU A 689 -34.55 26.29 35.36
CA LEU A 689 -34.34 24.96 35.96
C LEU A 689 -33.76 25.11 37.36
N ILE A 690 -34.49 24.71 38.39
CA ILE A 690 -34.10 24.92 39.79
C ILE A 690 -33.38 23.71 40.40
N SER A 691 -33.72 22.50 39.97
CA SER A 691 -33.06 21.27 40.41
C SER A 691 -33.44 20.09 39.53
N ILE A 692 -32.61 19.05 39.57
CA ILE A 692 -32.89 17.73 39.01
C ILE A 692 -33.01 16.77 40.19
N ASP A 693 -34.10 16.01 40.27
CA ASP A 693 -34.29 15.06 41.37
C ASP A 693 -33.52 13.74 41.17
N ASP A 694 -33.47 12.90 42.21
CA ASP A 694 -32.74 11.61 42.19
C ASP A 694 -33.28 10.62 41.13
N MET A 695 -34.45 10.89 40.54
CA MET A 695 -35.06 10.11 39.45
C MET A 695 -34.86 10.78 38.08
N GLY A 696 -34.05 11.83 37.99
CA GLY A 696 -33.76 12.57 36.76
C GLY A 696 -34.86 13.52 36.30
N ARG A 697 -35.85 13.84 37.15
CA ARG A 697 -36.96 14.74 36.79
C ARG A 697 -36.55 16.19 37.00
N LEU A 698 -36.86 17.01 36.00
CA LEU A 698 -36.50 18.42 35.94
C LEU A 698 -37.55 19.25 36.68
N LYS A 699 -37.14 20.04 37.68
CA LYS A 699 -38.02 20.99 38.37
C LYS A 699 -37.81 22.39 37.84
N LEU A 700 -38.89 23.04 37.43
CA LEU A 700 -38.89 24.36 36.81
C LEU A 700 -39.53 25.39 37.74
N SER A 701 -39.05 26.64 37.66
CA SER A 701 -39.64 27.77 38.35
C SER A 701 -39.73 29.00 37.45
N ARG A 702 -40.91 29.62 37.41
CA ARG A 702 -41.13 30.89 36.71
C ARG A 702 -40.80 32.08 37.62
N LYS A 703 -41.00 31.94 38.94
CA LYS A 703 -40.57 32.93 39.95
C LYS A 703 -39.07 33.23 39.88
N ALA A 704 -38.27 32.16 39.82
CA ALA A 704 -36.82 32.26 39.85
C ALA A 704 -36.20 32.90 38.58
N VAL A 705 -37.02 33.22 37.58
CA VAL A 705 -36.66 34.00 36.38
C VAL A 705 -36.69 35.51 36.66
N GLU A 706 -37.58 35.96 37.57
CA GLU A 706 -37.79 37.37 37.91
C GLU A 706 -36.91 37.85 39.08
N ASP A 707 -36.37 36.91 39.86
CA ASP A 707 -35.32 37.15 40.88
C ASP A 707 -33.98 37.48 40.19
N LYS A 708 -33.66 38.77 40.06
CA LYS A 708 -32.34 39.27 39.63
C LYS A 708 -31.39 39.51 40.79
#